data_AF-A0A2T7PK17-F1
#
_entry.id   AF-A0A2T7PK17-F1
#
_cell.length_a   1.000
_cell.length_b   1.000
_cell.length_c   1.000
_cell.angle_alpha   90.00
_cell.angle_beta   90.00
_cell.angle_gamma   90.00
#
_symmetry.space_group_name_H-M   'P 1'
#
loop_
_entity.id
_entity.type
_entity.pdbx_description
1 polymer ?
#
loop_
_entity_poly.entity_id
_entity_poly.type
_entity_poly.pdbx_seq_one_letter_code
_entity_poly.pdbx_strand_id
1 'polypeptide(L)'
;MAEEPDFFKPHPHPTKARVKNSMFDLVPDAFDEKTIKLTGDQRRVKRPAEEPTPVETPVETPVEPEPEPEKTPVQESVEVEQGQHTEAHPWDHPDASAQSRLLIKGGRIVNDDQSFDADIYIEDGIIKQVGNNLVIPGGARTIEARGKLVIPGGIDAHTHMQLPFMGATAADDFYSGTKAALAGGTTMIIDLVCDQRGVSLIDAYEKWRNWADGKVCCDYALQMGVTWWSDQVYKEMEILTQEKGVNSFKMFMAFRNAYMLDDSELYAAFYRCKELGALAMVHAENGRLIDLKAAELISQGVTGPEGHELCRPEEVEAEATQRATTIADQAGAPLLVAPVMSKSSADVISAARRSGKVVFGMPIAASLGTDGTHLWNKCWRHAAGHVTSPPLRPDPSTPGYLLDLLGNNDLQLTGSDNRTFNADQKALGKDDFRYIPSGVNGAEDRMSVLWEKAVHSGKMDACRFVAVTSTSAAKIFNIYPKKGRIAVGSDADIVIWDPKLTRKISAKTHHHAVDFNIFEGMECHGVPLFVITNGHVVVDEGQLKVTQGLGRFVSTPCGGEAVFGRIKARDQARQPMAVEREPYSGPVAEIQEEAQIMKSLDHSAFMTPVEPSFHTRPPTRGGGRNMQDSSFSLSGAQIDDKMGVRSGTRVSNPPGVHDLALICLPYDAIPGKQSAQNRLLIKGGHVVNDDQSFDADIYIEDGFIKQVGNNLIIPGGTRTIDAAGKLVIPGGIDTHTHMQLPFMGTTAVDDFYTGTKAALAGGTTMIIDFVMDQKGASLIDAYNKWRGWADGKVCCDYALHACVTWWSEQVKKEMTVLAQEKGVNSFKMFMAYKDVLMLEDDELYETFSHCRDLGALAMVHAENGHLIALKSSELIAQGITGPEGHALCRPEEVETEAVQRAITIADAAGCPLYVVHVMSKSSADVIGKSRTMGKIVFGEAIAAGLGANGSQQWNTCWRHAAGHVMSPPLRPDPTTPEYLMDLLANNDLQVTGTDNCTFNADQKAIGKDDFRKIPNGVNGVEDRMSVIWEKGVKSGKMDPCRFVAVTSTTAAKVFNIYPRKGRIAEGSDADIVVWDPNQTRTISAKTHHQAVDFNIFEGMECHGVPVYVISNGRVVVDDGQLKVAQGEGRFIPTPCNAEIVYGRVKNRNEVRAPKAVQREPYTGAVIDLSKPVEVPKQDNPILPATEETPVAARPPTRSGTRNLHESSFSLSGAQIDDDKGVRCGTRVVNPPGGKSTALW
;
A
#
# COMPACT_ATOMS: atom_id res chain seq x y z
N MET A 1 -27.52 -51.81 -16.50
CA MET A 1 -26.32 -52.63 -16.27
C MET A 1 -25.18 -51.77 -16.79
N ALA A 2 -24.53 -50.96 -15.94
CA ALA A 2 -23.62 -51.34 -14.85
C ALA A 2 -22.27 -51.82 -15.43
N GLU A 3 -21.10 -51.40 -14.94
CA GLU A 3 -20.78 -50.80 -13.63
C GLU A 3 -19.85 -49.55 -13.74
N GLU A 4 -19.80 -48.73 -12.69
CA GLU A 4 -18.69 -47.80 -12.40
C GLU A 4 -17.57 -48.53 -11.61
N PRO A 5 -16.40 -47.91 -11.40
CA PRO A 5 -16.07 -47.60 -10.00
C PRO A 5 -15.45 -46.22 -9.73
N ASP A 6 -15.47 -45.83 -8.45
CA ASP A 6 -15.28 -44.48 -7.91
C ASP A 6 -13.85 -44.19 -7.35
N PHE A 7 -13.66 -42.98 -6.81
CA PHE A 7 -12.42 -42.25 -6.48
C PHE A 7 -11.58 -42.72 -5.24
N PHE A 8 -10.39 -42.08 -5.11
CA PHE A 8 -9.56 -41.90 -3.89
C PHE A 8 -8.82 -43.15 -3.35
N LYS A 9 -7.58 -43.13 -2.82
CA LYS A 9 -6.56 -42.13 -2.37
C LYS A 9 -5.18 -42.89 -2.32
N PRO A 10 -4.04 -42.34 -1.81
CA PRO A 10 -3.23 -41.22 -2.28
C PRO A 10 -1.75 -41.63 -2.61
N HIS A 11 -1.05 -40.92 -3.50
CA HIS A 11 0.41 -41.12 -3.70
C HIS A 11 1.27 -40.19 -2.82
N PRO A 12 2.45 -40.63 -2.33
CA PRO A 12 3.28 -39.86 -1.40
C PRO A 12 4.20 -38.83 -2.09
N HIS A 13 4.51 -37.74 -1.38
CA HIS A 13 5.49 -36.73 -1.78
C HIS A 13 6.91 -37.31 -1.94
N PRO A 14 7.58 -37.13 -3.10
CA PRO A 14 9.01 -37.32 -3.24
C PRO A 14 9.74 -35.97 -3.16
N THR A 15 10.46 -35.72 -2.05
CA THR A 15 11.44 -34.62 -2.01
C THR A 15 12.72 -35.03 -2.74
N LYS A 16 13.43 -34.04 -3.31
CA LYS A 16 14.71 -34.16 -4.04
C LYS A 16 14.64 -34.88 -5.40
N ALA A 17 14.19 -34.16 -6.42
CA ALA A 17 14.61 -34.37 -7.81
C ALA A 17 15.24 -33.09 -8.36
N ARG A 18 16.46 -33.18 -8.93
CA ARG A 18 17.10 -32.07 -9.66
C ARG A 18 16.46 -31.98 -11.05
N VAL A 19 15.64 -30.96 -11.30
CA VAL A 19 15.25 -30.60 -12.67
C VAL A 19 16.38 -29.78 -13.29
N LYS A 20 16.97 -30.32 -14.36
CA LYS A 20 17.79 -29.54 -15.31
C LYS A 20 16.89 -29.02 -16.44
N ASN A 21 17.39 -28.03 -17.15
CA ASN A 21 16.79 -27.38 -18.33
C ASN A 21 15.65 -26.42 -17.99
N SER A 22 16.01 -25.15 -17.81
CA SER A 22 15.12 -24.01 -18.07
C SER A 22 15.84 -23.06 -19.03
N MET A 23 15.06 -22.29 -19.79
CA MET A 23 15.43 -21.58 -21.02
C MET A 23 16.35 -20.37 -20.76
N PHE A 24 17.67 -20.59 -20.68
CA PHE A 24 18.67 -19.53 -20.43
C PHE A 24 19.90 -19.52 -21.36
N ASP A 25 19.98 -20.42 -22.35
CA ASP A 25 21.05 -20.42 -23.37
C ASP A 25 20.61 -19.62 -24.61
N LEU A 26 20.90 -18.30 -24.70
CA LEU A 26 21.00 -17.58 -26.01
C LEU A 26 21.60 -16.14 -26.02
N VAL A 27 22.34 -15.68 -25.00
CA VAL A 27 23.22 -14.49 -25.12
C VAL A 27 24.54 -14.72 -24.37
N PRO A 28 25.72 -14.68 -25.04
CA PRO A 28 27.01 -14.83 -24.37
C PRO A 28 27.65 -13.49 -23.94
N ASP A 29 28.20 -13.50 -22.73
CA ASP A 29 29.37 -12.79 -22.21
C ASP A 29 29.54 -11.27 -22.46
N ALA A 30 29.31 -10.48 -21.40
CA ALA A 30 29.66 -9.05 -21.34
C ALA A 30 30.11 -8.55 -19.93
N PHE A 31 30.73 -9.40 -19.09
CA PHE A 31 31.44 -8.97 -17.86
C PHE A 31 32.63 -9.87 -17.52
N ASP A 32 33.85 -9.40 -17.78
CA ASP A 32 35.10 -9.89 -17.17
C ASP A 32 36.11 -8.73 -17.10
N GLU A 33 36.51 -8.33 -15.89
CA GLU A 33 37.39 -7.17 -15.67
C GLU A 33 38.86 -7.53 -15.88
N LYS A 34 39.51 -7.00 -16.92
CA LYS A 34 40.98 -7.07 -17.07
C LYS A 34 41.63 -5.75 -17.45
N THR A 35 42.66 -5.41 -16.68
CA THR A 35 43.43 -4.17 -16.76
C THR A 35 44.16 -4.02 -18.10
N ILE A 36 43.93 -2.92 -18.81
CA ILE A 36 44.69 -2.60 -20.02
C ILE A 36 45.69 -1.48 -19.73
N LYS A 37 46.99 -1.82 -19.73
CA LYS A 37 48.07 -0.85 -19.92
C LYS A 37 48.32 -0.69 -21.42
N LEU A 38 48.25 0.53 -21.94
CA LEU A 38 48.69 0.83 -23.30
C LEU A 38 50.04 1.55 -23.30
N THR A 39 51.09 0.81 -23.66
CA THR A 39 52.30 1.39 -24.26
C THR A 39 52.05 1.56 -25.76
N GLY A 40 52.18 2.78 -26.29
CA GLY A 40 51.92 3.06 -27.71
C GLY A 40 53.18 3.00 -28.59
N ASP A 41 53.02 3.35 -29.88
CA ASP A 41 54.07 4.02 -30.66
C ASP A 41 53.45 4.91 -31.77
N GLN A 42 54.29 5.65 -32.50
CA GLN A 42 53.98 6.91 -33.18
C GLN A 42 53.64 6.81 -34.68
N ARG A 43 52.99 7.88 -35.19
CA ARG A 43 53.52 8.79 -36.25
C ARG A 43 52.71 10.11 -36.25
N ARG A 44 53.31 11.30 -36.03
CA ARG A 44 54.16 12.13 -36.94
C ARG A 44 53.38 12.72 -38.13
N VAL A 45 53.50 14.01 -38.52
CA VAL A 45 54.34 15.20 -38.13
C VAL A 45 53.73 16.46 -38.84
N LYS A 46 54.08 17.76 -38.72
CA LYS A 46 55.11 18.61 -38.05
C LYS A 46 54.66 20.11 -38.06
N ARG A 47 54.91 20.92 -37.02
CA ARG A 47 55.39 22.34 -37.09
C ARG A 47 55.84 22.85 -35.68
N PRO A 48 56.66 23.93 -35.57
CA PRO A 48 57.62 24.08 -34.46
C PRO A 48 57.34 25.19 -33.41
N ALA A 49 58.20 25.17 -32.38
CA ALA A 49 58.21 25.92 -31.12
C ALA A 49 58.51 27.43 -31.16
N GLU A 50 58.20 28.09 -30.03
CA GLU A 50 59.00 29.16 -29.38
C GLU A 50 58.71 29.14 -27.85
N GLU A 51 59.53 29.83 -27.04
CA GLU A 51 59.54 29.77 -25.54
C GLU A 51 58.65 30.86 -24.88
N PRO A 52 58.41 30.84 -23.54
CA PRO A 52 59.31 31.60 -22.65
C PRO A 52 59.50 31.06 -21.19
N THR A 53 60.30 31.81 -20.43
CA THR A 53 60.87 31.62 -19.08
C THR A 53 59.91 31.54 -17.87
N PRO A 54 60.35 30.95 -16.73
CA PRO A 54 59.72 31.07 -15.41
C PRO A 54 60.12 32.36 -14.66
N VAL A 55 59.44 32.67 -13.54
CA VAL A 55 59.69 33.83 -12.64
C VAL A 55 59.85 33.38 -11.17
N GLU A 56 60.51 34.20 -10.36
CA GLU A 56 61.22 33.86 -9.12
C GLU A 56 60.40 34.00 -7.81
N THR A 57 60.96 33.47 -6.71
CA THR A 57 60.59 33.79 -5.31
C THR A 57 61.84 34.05 -4.45
N PRO A 58 61.87 35.13 -3.63
CA PRO A 58 62.85 35.29 -2.54
C PRO A 58 62.37 34.52 -1.28
N VAL A 59 63.18 33.88 -0.42
CA VAL A 59 64.60 33.99 0.02
C VAL A 59 64.85 35.02 1.13
N GLU A 60 64.99 34.52 2.37
CA GLU A 60 65.74 35.13 3.50
C GLU A 60 66.42 34.02 4.34
N THR A 61 67.62 34.31 4.88
CA THR A 61 68.45 33.44 5.77
C THR A 61 69.47 34.34 6.55
N PRO A 62 70.34 33.84 7.48
CA PRO A 62 70.00 33.40 8.85
C PRO A 62 70.96 33.99 9.95
N VAL A 63 70.60 33.94 11.25
CA VAL A 63 71.51 34.29 12.38
C VAL A 63 71.23 33.49 13.68
N GLU A 64 72.29 33.17 14.44
CA GLU A 64 72.36 32.56 15.79
C GLU A 64 73.60 33.16 16.54
N PRO A 65 73.86 32.96 17.85
CA PRO A 65 72.96 32.83 19.03
C PRO A 65 73.47 33.57 20.33
N GLU A 66 72.73 33.41 21.46
CA GLU A 66 73.14 33.56 22.90
C GLU A 66 73.55 34.95 23.49
N PRO A 67 73.57 35.17 24.84
CA PRO A 67 73.08 34.38 26.01
C PRO A 67 72.19 35.18 27.05
N GLU A 68 71.85 34.58 28.21
CA GLU A 68 71.08 35.17 29.36
C GLU A 68 71.85 36.23 30.21
N PRO A 69 71.19 37.01 31.12
CA PRO A 69 71.17 36.61 32.55
C PRO A 69 69.99 37.07 33.48
N GLU A 70 69.72 36.25 34.51
CA GLU A 70 69.27 36.50 35.92
C GLU A 70 68.28 37.62 36.40
N LYS A 71 67.18 37.14 37.06
CA LYS A 71 66.65 37.49 38.43
C LYS A 71 66.08 38.88 38.84
N THR A 72 64.75 38.91 39.13
CA THR A 72 63.99 39.42 40.34
C THR A 72 64.34 40.74 41.07
N PRO A 73 63.45 41.38 41.88
CA PRO A 73 62.08 41.03 42.38
C PRO A 73 60.99 42.09 41.95
N VAL A 74 59.74 42.23 42.44
CA VAL A 74 59.13 42.30 43.81
C VAL A 74 57.58 42.10 43.78
N GLN A 75 57.04 41.50 44.86
CA GLN A 75 55.72 41.59 45.55
C GLN A 75 54.62 42.60 45.08
N GLU A 76 53.31 42.49 45.41
CA GLU A 76 52.43 41.46 46.00
C GLU A 76 50.95 41.92 45.86
N SER A 77 50.00 40.98 45.73
CA SER A 77 48.61 41.14 46.23
C SER A 77 47.92 39.77 46.30
N VAL A 78 47.29 39.45 47.44
CA VAL A 78 46.69 38.12 47.70
C VAL A 78 45.17 38.17 47.64
N GLU A 79 44.55 37.33 46.80
CA GLU A 79 43.13 36.99 46.90
C GLU A 79 42.90 35.46 46.83
N VAL A 80 42.51 34.93 47.99
CA VAL A 80 41.76 33.70 48.31
C VAL A 80 41.55 32.63 47.22
N GLU A 81 42.06 31.42 47.46
CA GLU A 81 41.64 30.21 46.74
C GLU A 81 40.18 29.83 47.06
N GLN A 82 39.39 29.53 46.02
CA GLN A 82 38.21 28.67 46.13
C GLN A 82 38.38 27.46 45.20
N GLY A 83 38.77 26.33 45.78
CA GLY A 83 38.98 25.09 45.02
C GLY A 83 37.65 24.50 44.53
N GLN A 84 37.45 24.51 43.21
CA GLN A 84 36.42 23.68 42.59
C GLN A 84 36.85 22.21 42.64
N HIS A 85 36.29 21.46 43.59
CA HIS A 85 36.36 20.00 43.56
C HIS A 85 35.50 19.48 42.40
N THR A 86 36.12 19.24 41.25
CA THR A 86 35.58 18.32 40.25
C THR A 86 35.56 16.91 40.85
N GLU A 87 34.39 16.30 41.02
CA GLU A 87 34.33 14.86 41.29
C GLU A 87 34.89 14.11 40.07
N ALA A 88 35.87 13.26 40.32
CA ALA A 88 36.58 12.53 39.29
C ALA A 88 35.66 11.49 38.64
N HIS A 89 35.75 11.33 37.31
CA HIS A 89 35.05 10.26 36.60
C HIS A 89 35.52 8.90 37.14
N PRO A 90 34.69 7.85 37.20
CA PRO A 90 35.11 6.51 37.67
C PRO A 90 36.21 5.81 36.82
N TRP A 91 36.79 6.51 35.84
CA TRP A 91 37.94 6.08 35.04
C TRP A 91 39.17 7.00 35.18
N ASP A 92 39.08 8.10 35.95
CA ASP A 92 40.16 9.06 36.22
C ASP A 92 41.14 8.52 37.30
N HIS A 93 41.72 7.37 37.02
CA HIS A 93 42.90 6.86 37.72
C HIS A 93 44.17 7.20 36.92
N PRO A 94 45.35 7.32 37.57
CA PRO A 94 46.61 7.65 36.88
C PRO A 94 47.01 6.70 35.74
N ASP A 95 46.45 5.48 35.70
CA ASP A 95 46.67 4.47 34.65
C ASP A 95 45.74 4.61 33.42
N ALA A 96 44.90 5.66 33.31
CA ALA A 96 43.91 5.82 32.23
C ALA A 96 44.49 5.66 30.80
N SER A 97 45.76 6.05 30.59
CA SER A 97 46.47 5.92 29.31
C SER A 97 46.77 4.47 28.85
N ALA A 98 46.53 3.48 29.71
CA ALA A 98 46.60 2.06 29.38
C ALA A 98 45.23 1.48 28.97
N GLN A 99 44.11 2.08 29.41
CA GLN A 99 42.77 1.62 29.05
C GLN A 99 42.29 2.17 27.70
N SER A 100 42.80 3.33 27.26
CA SER A 100 42.48 3.89 25.92
C SER A 100 43.13 3.13 24.75
N ARG A 101 43.97 2.12 25.02
CA ARG A 101 44.75 1.35 24.04
C ARG A 101 44.39 -0.13 24.09
N LEU A 102 43.84 -0.68 23.00
CA LEU A 102 43.50 -2.09 22.89
C LEU A 102 44.24 -2.76 21.72
N LEU A 103 44.63 -4.03 21.91
CA LEU A 103 45.05 -4.93 20.83
C LEU A 103 44.08 -6.11 20.76
N ILE A 104 43.29 -6.21 19.70
CA ILE A 104 42.51 -7.41 19.38
C ILE A 104 43.40 -8.32 18.53
N LYS A 105 43.61 -9.57 18.94
CA LYS A 105 44.69 -10.40 18.40
C LYS A 105 44.23 -11.75 17.85
N GLY A 106 44.71 -12.10 16.66
CA GLY A 106 44.50 -13.40 16.01
C GLY A 106 43.04 -13.72 15.65
N GLY A 107 42.18 -12.71 15.51
CA GLY A 107 40.78 -12.87 15.16
C GLY A 107 40.53 -12.89 13.65
N ARG A 108 39.41 -13.49 13.24
CA ARG A 108 38.94 -13.39 11.85
C ARG A 108 38.08 -12.14 11.70
N ILE A 109 38.63 -11.10 11.08
CA ILE A 109 37.89 -9.89 10.74
C ILE A 109 36.84 -10.24 9.67
N VAL A 110 35.61 -9.74 9.83
CA VAL A 110 34.53 -9.85 8.84
C VAL A 110 33.94 -8.47 8.58
N ASN A 111 34.03 -8.02 7.34
CA ASN A 111 33.33 -6.84 6.81
C ASN A 111 32.23 -7.30 5.83
N ASP A 112 31.49 -6.36 5.24
CA ASP A 112 30.42 -6.66 4.28
C ASP A 112 30.92 -7.25 2.94
N ASP A 113 32.19 -7.03 2.61
CA ASP A 113 32.86 -7.43 1.36
C ASP A 113 33.77 -8.65 1.49
N GLN A 114 34.32 -8.93 2.67
CA GLN A 114 35.38 -9.94 2.84
C GLN A 114 35.57 -10.40 4.30
N SER A 115 36.23 -11.55 4.48
CA SER A 115 36.77 -11.96 5.79
C SER A 115 38.20 -12.47 5.71
N PHE A 116 39.04 -12.03 6.65
CA PHE A 116 40.49 -12.32 6.69
C PHE A 116 41.00 -12.33 8.14
N ASP A 117 42.11 -13.01 8.38
CA ASP A 117 42.69 -13.14 9.73
C ASP A 117 43.77 -12.05 9.94
N ALA A 118 43.60 -11.24 10.99
CA ALA A 118 44.50 -10.12 11.33
C ALA A 118 44.33 -9.68 12.79
N ASP A 119 45.32 -8.93 13.30
CA ASP A 119 45.24 -8.17 14.53
C ASP A 119 44.65 -6.76 14.26
N ILE A 120 44.12 -6.11 15.29
CA ILE A 120 43.61 -4.73 15.27
C ILE A 120 44.20 -3.96 16.44
N TYR A 121 44.82 -2.81 16.17
CA TYR A 121 45.24 -1.86 17.21
C TYR A 121 44.30 -0.66 17.26
N ILE A 122 43.81 -0.36 18.46
CA ILE A 122 42.88 0.72 18.79
C ILE A 122 43.57 1.67 19.76
N GLU A 123 43.42 2.97 19.53
CA GLU A 123 43.87 4.02 20.44
C GLU A 123 42.96 5.25 20.28
N ASP A 124 42.60 5.89 21.40
CA ASP A 124 41.71 7.06 21.48
C ASP A 124 40.32 6.85 20.83
N GLY A 125 39.79 5.63 20.92
CA GLY A 125 38.49 5.28 20.32
C GLY A 125 38.50 5.06 18.81
N ILE A 126 39.66 5.08 18.15
CA ILE A 126 39.82 4.91 16.70
C ILE A 126 40.69 3.69 16.39
N ILE A 127 40.34 2.96 15.33
CA ILE A 127 41.16 1.88 14.78
C ILE A 127 42.38 2.51 14.08
N LYS A 128 43.58 2.37 14.66
CA LYS A 128 44.83 2.95 14.12
C LYS A 128 45.56 2.01 13.15
N GLN A 129 45.52 0.70 13.39
CA GLN A 129 46.17 -0.29 12.52
C GLN A 129 45.33 -1.57 12.41
N VAL A 130 45.34 -2.19 11.23
CA VAL A 130 44.77 -3.52 10.96
C VAL A 130 45.78 -4.31 10.14
N GLY A 131 46.14 -5.52 10.56
CA GLY A 131 47.17 -6.32 9.90
C GLY A 131 47.82 -7.35 10.82
N ASN A 132 48.90 -7.98 10.37
CA ASN A 132 49.60 -9.02 11.13
C ASN A 132 50.94 -8.51 11.68
N ASN A 133 51.27 -8.83 12.93
CA ASN A 133 52.48 -8.38 13.64
C ASN A 133 52.55 -6.84 13.81
N LEU A 134 51.45 -6.25 14.27
CA LEU A 134 51.33 -4.80 14.44
C LEU A 134 52.39 -4.21 15.40
N VAL A 135 52.94 -3.06 15.03
CA VAL A 135 53.89 -2.32 15.88
C VAL A 135 53.10 -1.38 16.77
N ILE A 136 52.90 -1.78 18.02
CA ILE A 136 52.08 -1.06 19.00
C ILE A 136 52.92 -0.44 20.14
N PRO A 137 52.51 0.70 20.71
CA PRO A 137 53.02 1.18 21.99
C PRO A 137 52.82 0.17 23.12
N GLY A 138 53.74 0.17 24.10
CA GLY A 138 53.60 -0.62 25.31
C GLY A 138 52.42 -0.18 26.17
N GLY A 139 51.84 -1.12 26.93
CA GLY A 139 50.74 -0.85 27.87
C GLY A 139 49.32 -1.11 27.36
N ALA A 140 49.14 -1.45 26.09
CA ALA A 140 47.82 -1.76 25.53
C ALA A 140 47.21 -3.06 26.08
N ARG A 141 45.91 -3.04 26.45
CA ARG A 141 45.16 -4.24 26.85
C ARG A 141 45.00 -5.18 25.64
N THR A 142 45.55 -6.40 25.74
CA THR A 142 45.38 -7.42 24.69
C THR A 142 44.11 -8.25 24.93
N ILE A 143 43.38 -8.55 23.85
CA ILE A 143 42.21 -9.43 23.82
C ILE A 143 42.45 -10.51 22.75
N GLU A 144 42.58 -11.78 23.14
CA GLU A 144 42.81 -12.89 22.19
C GLU A 144 41.47 -13.30 21.54
N ALA A 145 41.30 -12.97 20.26
CA ALA A 145 40.11 -13.26 19.46
C ALA A 145 40.22 -14.56 18.65
N ARG A 146 41.16 -15.46 19.01
CA ARG A 146 41.51 -16.63 18.21
C ARG A 146 40.33 -17.58 17.99
N GLY A 147 39.98 -17.79 16.72
CA GLY A 147 38.84 -18.63 16.33
C GLY A 147 37.47 -18.01 16.63
N LYS A 148 37.43 -16.71 16.95
CA LYS A 148 36.22 -15.87 16.99
C LYS A 148 36.14 -15.07 15.69
N LEU A 149 34.97 -14.49 15.43
CA LEU A 149 34.82 -13.45 14.41
C LEU A 149 34.98 -12.08 15.07
N VAL A 150 35.58 -11.12 14.38
CA VAL A 150 35.70 -9.73 14.81
C VAL A 150 34.96 -8.89 13.79
N ILE A 151 33.85 -8.29 14.21
CA ILE A 151 32.86 -7.66 13.33
C ILE A 151 32.61 -6.20 13.74
N PRO A 152 32.23 -5.31 12.81
CA PRO A 152 31.69 -4.00 13.17
C PRO A 152 30.50 -4.19 14.12
N GLY A 153 30.41 -3.36 15.14
CA GLY A 153 29.24 -3.37 16.02
C GLY A 153 27.95 -3.10 15.25
N GLY A 154 26.86 -3.73 15.69
CA GLY A 154 25.55 -3.59 15.04
C GLY A 154 25.07 -2.14 15.11
N ILE A 155 24.46 -1.66 14.03
CA ILE A 155 23.74 -0.38 14.01
C ILE A 155 22.25 -0.73 13.91
N ASP A 156 21.48 -0.39 14.94
CA ASP A 156 20.03 -0.58 14.94
C ASP A 156 19.36 0.67 14.38
N ALA A 157 18.90 0.57 13.14
CA ALA A 157 18.40 1.70 12.37
C ALA A 157 17.00 2.17 12.78
N HIS A 158 16.36 1.56 13.81
CA HIS A 158 15.04 2.02 14.27
C HIS A 158 14.71 1.55 15.70
N THR A 159 14.69 2.49 16.66
CA THR A 159 14.25 2.28 18.05
C THR A 159 13.28 3.39 18.52
N HIS A 160 12.64 3.19 19.68
CA HIS A 160 11.74 4.18 20.31
C HIS A 160 11.95 4.25 21.83
N MET A 161 13.11 4.75 22.27
CA MET A 161 13.43 4.84 23.70
C MET A 161 12.60 5.96 24.38
N GLN A 162 12.07 5.67 25.57
CA GLN A 162 11.29 6.61 26.40
C GLN A 162 10.06 7.26 25.72
N LEU A 163 9.61 6.77 24.55
CA LEU A 163 8.53 7.35 23.75
C LEU A 163 7.16 7.24 24.47
N PRO A 164 6.44 8.35 24.69
CA PRO A 164 5.03 8.34 25.09
C PRO A 164 4.14 7.89 23.92
N PHE A 165 3.34 6.85 24.10
CA PHE A 165 2.54 6.23 23.03
C PHE A 165 1.27 5.58 23.59
N MET A 166 0.11 5.87 22.98
CA MET A 166 -1.21 5.30 23.34
C MET A 166 -1.54 5.35 24.86
N GLY A 167 -1.17 6.44 25.54
CA GLY A 167 -1.42 6.63 26.99
C GLY A 167 -0.41 5.97 27.92
N ALA A 168 0.51 5.16 27.41
CA ALA A 168 1.67 4.64 28.14
C ALA A 168 2.95 5.38 27.74
N THR A 169 4.08 5.01 28.35
CA THR A 169 5.44 5.39 27.92
C THR A 169 6.27 4.12 27.79
N ALA A 170 7.15 4.06 26.79
CA ALA A 170 8.03 2.92 26.61
C ALA A 170 8.79 2.59 27.91
N ALA A 171 8.84 1.31 28.27
CA ALA A 171 9.44 0.85 29.51
C ALA A 171 10.97 1.02 29.50
N ASP A 172 11.61 0.84 28.34
CA ASP A 172 13.01 1.21 28.16
C ASP A 172 13.19 2.72 27.97
N ASP A 173 14.12 3.29 28.73
CA ASP A 173 14.64 4.63 28.48
C ASP A 173 15.98 4.58 27.71
N PHE A 174 16.57 5.74 27.43
CA PHE A 174 17.84 5.82 26.71
C PHE A 174 19.00 5.12 27.42
N TYR A 175 18.94 4.90 28.73
CA TYR A 175 19.94 4.10 29.45
C TYR A 175 19.66 2.60 29.29
N SER A 176 18.48 2.10 29.68
CA SER A 176 18.21 0.64 29.63
C SER A 176 18.19 0.11 28.20
N GLY A 177 17.65 0.88 27.25
CA GLY A 177 17.60 0.50 25.83
C GLY A 177 18.97 0.41 25.17
N THR A 178 19.86 1.38 25.39
CA THR A 178 21.24 1.32 24.84
C THR A 178 22.12 0.29 25.58
N LYS A 179 21.90 0.11 26.88
CA LYS A 179 22.51 -0.96 27.68
C LYS A 179 22.15 -2.35 27.14
N ALA A 180 20.87 -2.56 26.81
CA ALA A 180 20.37 -3.77 26.18
C ALA A 180 20.93 -3.95 24.76
N ALA A 181 20.97 -2.88 23.95
CA ALA A 181 21.61 -2.90 22.63
C ALA A 181 23.08 -3.37 22.71
N LEU A 182 23.87 -2.83 23.64
CA LEU A 182 25.26 -3.24 23.88
C LEU A 182 25.38 -4.71 24.32
N ALA A 183 24.52 -5.18 25.22
CA ALA A 183 24.47 -6.59 25.59
C ALA A 183 24.20 -7.53 24.40
N GLY A 184 23.52 -7.01 23.37
CA GLY A 184 23.28 -7.68 22.09
C GLY A 184 24.37 -7.55 21.04
N GLY A 185 25.42 -6.73 21.26
CA GLY A 185 26.42 -6.39 20.25
C GLY A 185 25.99 -5.31 19.25
N THR A 186 24.97 -4.52 19.58
CA THR A 186 24.62 -3.28 18.86
C THR A 186 25.30 -2.09 19.54
N THR A 187 26.19 -1.40 18.83
CA THR A 187 27.00 -0.27 19.33
C THR A 187 26.50 1.09 18.87
N MET A 188 25.46 1.15 18.03
CA MET A 188 24.77 2.38 17.71
C MET A 188 23.26 2.15 17.52
N ILE A 189 22.43 3.09 17.98
CA ILE A 189 20.99 3.14 17.68
C ILE A 189 20.61 4.39 16.86
N ILE A 190 19.50 4.32 16.12
CA ILE A 190 18.85 5.48 15.50
C ILE A 190 17.42 5.54 16.04
N ASP A 191 17.17 6.51 16.91
CA ASP A 191 15.92 6.58 17.68
C ASP A 191 14.91 7.53 17.05
N LEU A 192 13.64 7.15 17.08
CA LEU A 192 12.55 7.95 16.54
C LEU A 192 12.08 9.02 17.53
N VAL A 193 12.37 10.27 17.20
CA VAL A 193 11.69 11.44 17.76
C VAL A 193 10.27 11.48 17.19
N CYS A 194 9.24 11.28 18.00
CA CYS A 194 7.85 11.35 17.55
C CYS A 194 6.96 11.93 18.64
N ASP A 195 6.52 13.18 18.46
CA ASP A 195 5.60 13.85 19.37
C ASP A 195 4.19 13.99 18.77
N GLN A 196 3.29 14.62 19.53
CA GLN A 196 1.89 14.81 19.13
C GLN A 196 1.73 15.74 17.92
N ARG A 197 0.61 15.58 17.20
CA ARG A 197 0.28 16.39 16.02
C ARG A 197 0.25 17.88 16.37
N GLY A 198 0.93 18.72 15.58
CA GLY A 198 1.01 20.17 15.80
C GLY A 198 2.16 20.65 16.71
N VAL A 199 2.97 19.76 17.28
CA VAL A 199 4.21 20.12 17.98
C VAL A 199 5.31 20.43 16.95
N SER A 200 6.20 21.39 17.28
CA SER A 200 7.39 21.71 16.48
C SER A 200 8.36 20.53 16.43
N LEU A 201 8.92 20.25 15.26
CA LEU A 201 9.98 19.25 15.12
C LEU A 201 11.26 19.66 15.85
N ILE A 202 11.51 20.97 16.05
CA ILE A 202 12.68 21.46 16.80
C ILE A 202 12.51 21.20 18.29
N ASP A 203 11.36 21.57 18.87
CA ASP A 203 11.07 21.32 20.29
C ASP A 203 11.08 19.83 20.61
N ALA A 204 10.56 19.00 19.70
CA ALA A 204 10.61 17.53 19.83
C ALA A 204 12.06 17.00 19.76
N TYR A 205 12.89 17.49 18.83
CA TYR A 205 14.31 17.13 18.75
C TYR A 205 15.06 17.46 20.04
N GLU A 206 14.94 18.70 20.53
CA GLU A 206 15.64 19.13 21.75
C GLU A 206 15.14 18.36 22.99
N LYS A 207 13.83 18.07 23.07
CA LYS A 207 13.25 17.21 24.11
C LYS A 207 13.87 15.81 24.12
N TRP A 208 14.06 15.19 22.96
CA TRP A 208 14.71 13.87 22.85
C TRP A 208 16.21 13.93 23.15
N ARG A 209 16.92 14.96 22.69
CA ARG A 209 18.33 15.21 23.07
C ARG A 209 18.50 15.29 24.59
N ASN A 210 17.65 16.07 25.26
CA ASN A 210 17.64 16.19 26.73
C ASN A 210 17.23 14.89 27.47
N TRP A 211 16.67 13.89 26.78
CA TRP A 211 16.39 12.57 27.36
C TRP A 211 17.52 11.55 27.12
N ALA A 212 18.27 11.72 26.02
CA ALA A 212 19.31 10.80 25.59
C ALA A 212 20.72 11.19 26.08
N ASP A 213 21.08 12.47 25.95
CA ASP A 213 22.38 12.98 26.36
C ASP A 213 22.58 12.80 27.88
N GLY A 214 23.74 12.29 28.26
CA GLY A 214 24.04 11.89 29.64
C GLY A 214 23.43 10.54 30.07
N LYS A 215 22.45 9.95 29.35
CA LYS A 215 21.92 8.60 29.63
C LYS A 215 22.54 7.49 28.78
N VAL A 216 22.73 7.75 27.49
CA VAL A 216 23.10 6.71 26.51
C VAL A 216 24.41 5.98 26.85
N CYS A 217 24.42 4.66 26.66
CA CYS A 217 25.58 3.79 26.85
C CYS A 217 26.45 3.63 25.59
N CYS A 218 25.84 3.80 24.42
CA CYS A 218 26.47 3.67 23.11
C CYS A 218 26.01 4.81 22.19
N ASP A 219 26.68 4.98 21.06
CA ASP A 219 26.41 6.11 20.17
C ASP A 219 24.98 6.09 19.62
N TYR A 220 24.42 7.27 19.33
CA TYR A 220 23.07 7.37 18.81
C TYR A 220 22.92 8.49 17.78
N ALA A 221 21.95 8.31 16.88
CA ALA A 221 21.42 9.38 16.05
C ALA A 221 19.90 9.51 16.29
N LEU A 222 19.32 10.60 15.81
CA LEU A 222 17.88 10.85 15.86
C LEU A 222 17.31 10.95 14.45
N GLN A 223 16.14 10.35 14.26
CA GLN A 223 15.32 10.47 13.04
C GLN A 223 13.95 11.07 13.42
N MET A 224 13.38 11.87 12.53
CA MET A 224 12.30 12.80 12.92
C MET A 224 10.93 12.37 12.36
N GLY A 225 9.98 12.09 13.25
CA GLY A 225 8.60 11.75 12.92
C GLY A 225 7.81 12.96 12.44
N VAL A 226 7.37 12.94 11.18
CA VAL A 226 6.52 13.98 10.59
C VAL A 226 5.07 13.53 10.69
N THR A 227 4.35 14.10 11.65
CA THR A 227 2.99 13.71 12.05
C THR A 227 1.90 14.66 11.55
N TRP A 228 2.31 15.76 10.90
CA TRP A 228 1.48 16.76 10.23
C TRP A 228 2.31 17.51 9.18
N TRP A 229 1.65 18.18 8.24
CA TRP A 229 2.32 19.01 7.24
C TRP A 229 1.98 20.50 7.33
N SER A 230 2.96 21.37 7.07
CA SER A 230 2.80 22.81 6.88
C SER A 230 4.09 23.48 6.37
N ASP A 231 3.99 24.74 5.94
CA ASP A 231 5.15 25.60 5.62
C ASP A 231 6.10 25.80 6.81
N GLN A 232 5.64 25.60 8.05
CA GLN A 232 6.50 25.61 9.24
C GLN A 232 7.31 24.32 9.31
N VAL A 233 6.67 23.16 9.18
CA VAL A 233 7.32 21.84 9.13
C VAL A 233 8.37 21.80 8.01
N TYR A 234 8.05 22.33 6.83
CA TYR A 234 8.98 22.43 5.68
C TYR A 234 10.28 23.21 5.99
N LYS A 235 10.22 24.21 6.89
CA LYS A 235 11.38 25.01 7.35
C LYS A 235 12.10 24.34 8.52
N GLU A 236 11.37 23.73 9.45
CA GLU A 236 11.97 23.00 10.57
C GLU A 236 12.79 21.80 10.08
N MET A 237 12.31 21.08 9.04
CA MET A 237 13.11 20.06 8.34
C MET A 237 14.44 20.62 7.83
N GLU A 238 14.47 21.86 7.31
CA GLU A 238 15.69 22.49 6.81
C GLU A 238 16.69 22.73 7.95
N ILE A 239 16.24 23.35 9.05
CA ILE A 239 17.05 23.58 10.26
C ILE A 239 17.59 22.26 10.82
N LEU A 240 16.77 21.20 10.84
CA LEU A 240 17.18 19.86 11.29
C LEU A 240 18.30 19.26 10.43
N THR A 241 18.22 19.44 9.11
CA THR A 241 19.24 18.95 8.16
C THR A 241 20.50 19.79 8.11
N GLN A 242 20.42 21.11 8.31
CA GLN A 242 21.56 22.04 8.21
C GLN A 242 22.29 22.23 9.54
N GLU A 243 21.57 22.31 10.67
CA GLU A 243 22.15 22.66 11.97
C GLU A 243 22.19 21.50 12.97
N LYS A 244 21.22 20.57 12.92
CA LYS A 244 21.02 19.55 13.98
C LYS A 244 21.53 18.15 13.62
N GLY A 245 22.05 17.97 12.40
CA GLY A 245 22.69 16.73 11.97
C GLY A 245 21.72 15.56 11.80
N VAL A 246 20.51 15.84 11.29
CA VAL A 246 19.47 14.83 10.98
C VAL A 246 19.36 14.69 9.46
N ASN A 247 19.46 13.47 8.91
CA ASN A 247 19.19 13.20 7.49
C ASN A 247 18.00 12.28 7.20
N SER A 248 17.11 12.03 8.15
CA SER A 248 16.00 11.07 7.97
C SER A 248 14.71 11.51 8.67
N PHE A 249 13.60 11.39 7.91
CA PHE A 249 12.26 11.79 8.34
C PHE A 249 11.28 10.64 8.15
N LYS A 250 10.51 10.29 9.19
CA LYS A 250 9.54 9.19 9.15
C LYS A 250 8.10 9.70 9.10
N MET A 251 7.40 9.34 8.05
CA MET A 251 5.98 9.64 7.80
C MET A 251 5.11 8.40 8.06
N PHE A 252 3.81 8.62 8.29
CA PHE A 252 2.88 7.54 8.62
C PHE A 252 1.64 7.57 7.70
N MET A 253 1.25 6.40 7.20
CA MET A 253 -0.03 6.18 6.52
C MET A 253 -1.09 5.55 7.45
N ALA A 254 -0.65 5.14 8.64
CA ALA A 254 -1.46 4.58 9.71
C ALA A 254 -1.72 5.62 10.81
N PHE A 255 -2.57 5.25 11.79
CA PHE A 255 -2.90 6.09 12.96
C PHE A 255 -3.63 7.40 12.56
N ARG A 256 -4.78 7.24 11.90
CA ARG A 256 -5.59 8.30 11.24
C ARG A 256 -5.71 9.60 12.04
N ASN A 257 -5.98 9.48 13.33
CA ASN A 257 -6.29 10.62 14.22
C ASN A 257 -5.08 11.11 15.05
N ALA A 258 -3.87 10.60 14.79
CA ALA A 258 -2.67 10.92 15.57
C ALA A 258 -1.46 11.31 14.71
N TYR A 259 -1.12 10.51 13.69
CA TYR A 259 0.14 10.64 12.94
C TYR A 259 -0.01 10.53 11.41
N MET A 260 -1.17 10.11 10.92
CA MET A 260 -1.40 9.88 9.48
C MET A 260 -1.30 11.17 8.67
N LEU A 261 -0.54 11.12 7.58
CA LEU A 261 -0.57 12.10 6.49
C LEU A 261 -1.48 11.62 5.36
N ASP A 262 -2.11 12.54 4.62
CA ASP A 262 -2.77 12.22 3.34
C ASP A 262 -1.78 12.07 2.16
N ASP A 263 -2.23 11.52 1.02
CA ASP A 263 -1.38 11.27 -0.15
C ASP A 263 -0.68 12.54 -0.69
N SER A 264 -1.29 13.73 -0.50
CA SER A 264 -0.75 15.04 -0.88
C SER A 264 0.27 15.57 0.14
N GLU A 265 -0.04 15.47 1.45
CA GLU A 265 0.91 15.78 2.53
C GLU A 265 2.16 14.88 2.40
N LEU A 266 1.97 13.59 2.11
CA LEU A 266 3.04 12.61 1.93
C LEU A 266 3.90 12.90 0.69
N TYR A 267 3.29 13.32 -0.43
CA TYR A 267 4.04 13.79 -1.60
C TYR A 267 4.93 14.99 -1.27
N ALA A 268 4.39 15.99 -0.56
CA ALA A 268 5.13 17.18 -0.18
C ALA A 268 6.28 16.86 0.79
N ALA A 269 6.06 15.97 1.77
CA ALA A 269 7.09 15.48 2.68
C ALA A 269 8.21 14.72 1.96
N PHE A 270 7.87 13.81 1.04
CA PHE A 270 8.85 13.09 0.21
C PHE A 270 9.63 14.04 -0.71
N TYR A 271 8.95 14.97 -1.37
CA TYR A 271 9.58 15.97 -2.23
C TYR A 271 10.56 16.86 -1.43
N ARG A 272 10.18 17.30 -0.22
CA ARG A 272 11.08 18.04 0.66
C ARG A 272 12.28 17.22 1.14
N CYS A 273 12.10 15.92 1.42
CA CYS A 273 13.21 15.01 1.71
C CYS A 273 14.21 14.96 0.54
N LYS A 274 13.71 14.89 -0.71
CA LYS A 274 14.56 14.96 -1.92
C LYS A 274 15.36 16.26 -1.97
N GLU A 275 14.70 17.42 -1.80
CA GLU A 275 15.36 18.75 -1.86
C GLU A 275 16.52 18.87 -0.86
N LEU A 276 16.30 18.44 0.38
CA LEU A 276 17.29 18.54 1.46
C LEU A 276 18.38 17.46 1.41
N GLY A 277 18.32 16.52 0.46
CA GLY A 277 19.21 15.36 0.44
C GLY A 277 18.99 14.40 1.62
N ALA A 278 17.77 14.33 2.15
CA ALA A 278 17.37 13.51 3.29
C ALA A 278 16.59 12.25 2.86
N LEU A 279 16.71 11.19 3.65
CA LEU A 279 15.99 9.94 3.46
C LEU A 279 14.54 10.06 3.94
N ALA A 280 13.58 9.79 3.04
CA ALA A 280 12.20 9.59 3.45
C ALA A 280 12.02 8.16 4.01
N MET A 281 11.40 8.04 5.17
CA MET A 281 10.99 6.78 5.78
C MET A 281 9.47 6.72 5.90
N VAL A 282 8.87 5.53 5.80
CA VAL A 282 7.41 5.39 5.89
C VAL A 282 6.96 4.19 6.72
N HIS A 283 5.95 4.43 7.57
CA HIS A 283 5.11 3.40 8.16
C HIS A 283 3.91 3.14 7.24
N ALA A 284 3.95 2.03 6.50
CA ALA A 284 2.99 1.72 5.44
C ALA A 284 1.90 0.72 5.89
N GLU A 285 0.76 1.24 6.35
CA GLU A 285 -0.52 0.51 6.44
C GLU A 285 -1.66 1.49 6.12
N ASN A 286 -2.78 1.05 5.54
CA ASN A 286 -3.93 1.95 5.31
C ASN A 286 -4.68 2.28 6.60
N GLY A 287 -4.37 3.43 7.21
CA GLY A 287 -4.94 3.85 8.49
C GLY A 287 -6.46 4.02 8.51
N ARG A 288 -7.08 4.40 7.38
CA ARG A 288 -8.54 4.61 7.30
C ARG A 288 -9.28 3.29 7.29
N LEU A 289 -8.80 2.32 6.52
CA LEU A 289 -9.37 0.98 6.45
C LEU A 289 -9.19 0.23 7.79
N ILE A 290 -8.06 0.44 8.47
CA ILE A 290 -7.79 -0.12 9.81
C ILE A 290 -8.80 0.39 10.83
N ASP A 291 -9.02 1.72 10.91
CA ASP A 291 -9.95 2.32 11.88
C ASP A 291 -11.38 1.78 11.70
N LEU A 292 -11.85 1.70 10.45
CA LEU A 292 -13.17 1.15 10.10
C LEU A 292 -13.28 -0.34 10.46
N LYS A 293 -12.31 -1.16 10.05
CA LYS A 293 -12.36 -2.61 10.31
C LYS A 293 -12.19 -2.93 11.80
N ALA A 294 -11.43 -2.12 12.54
CA ALA A 294 -11.32 -2.26 13.99
C ALA A 294 -12.63 -1.90 14.71
N ALA A 295 -13.35 -0.87 14.26
CA ALA A 295 -14.68 -0.55 14.79
C ALA A 295 -15.70 -1.68 14.48
N GLU A 296 -15.67 -2.24 13.27
CA GLU A 296 -16.51 -3.37 12.88
C GLU A 296 -16.24 -4.61 13.77
N LEU A 297 -14.97 -5.00 13.96
CA LEU A 297 -14.58 -6.14 14.79
C LEU A 297 -15.03 -5.99 16.25
N ILE A 298 -14.91 -4.80 16.83
CA ILE A 298 -15.41 -4.51 18.18
C ILE A 298 -16.93 -4.66 18.24
N SER A 299 -17.67 -4.19 17.22
CA SER A 299 -19.14 -4.38 17.15
C SER A 299 -19.55 -5.86 17.04
N GLN A 300 -18.67 -6.71 16.49
CA GLN A 300 -18.83 -8.16 16.38
C GLN A 300 -18.31 -8.93 17.62
N GLY A 301 -17.84 -8.21 18.66
CA GLY A 301 -17.36 -8.80 19.92
C GLY A 301 -15.92 -9.32 19.89
N VAL A 302 -15.12 -9.00 18.88
CA VAL A 302 -13.69 -9.33 18.81
C VAL A 302 -12.89 -8.26 19.54
N THR A 303 -12.71 -8.45 20.85
CA THR A 303 -12.03 -7.50 21.75
C THR A 303 -10.59 -7.85 22.08
N GLY A 304 -10.16 -9.10 21.85
CA GLY A 304 -8.82 -9.58 22.20
C GLY A 304 -7.73 -9.20 21.20
N PRO A 305 -6.43 -9.43 21.54
CA PRO A 305 -5.28 -9.05 20.72
C PRO A 305 -5.28 -9.56 19.27
N GLU A 306 -6.01 -10.63 18.96
CA GLU A 306 -6.25 -11.12 17.60
C GLU A 306 -6.97 -10.10 16.70
N GLY A 307 -7.80 -9.23 17.27
CA GLY A 307 -8.50 -8.17 16.54
C GLY A 307 -7.55 -7.17 15.87
N HIS A 308 -6.35 -6.99 16.45
CA HIS A 308 -5.30 -6.13 15.88
C HIS A 308 -4.66 -6.74 14.62
N GLU A 309 -4.65 -8.06 14.45
CA GLU A 309 -4.26 -8.69 13.18
C GLU A 309 -5.40 -8.64 12.18
N LEU A 310 -6.61 -8.96 12.64
CA LEU A 310 -7.81 -9.04 11.80
C LEU A 310 -8.25 -7.69 11.17
N CYS A 311 -7.91 -6.55 11.78
CA CYS A 311 -8.08 -5.23 11.13
C CYS A 311 -6.89 -4.78 10.27
N ARG A 312 -5.77 -5.52 10.30
CA ARG A 312 -4.50 -5.20 9.62
C ARG A 312 -3.96 -6.39 8.78
N PRO A 313 -4.76 -7.11 7.97
CA PRO A 313 -4.26 -8.22 7.15
C PRO A 313 -3.16 -7.75 6.17
N GLU A 314 -2.35 -8.66 5.61
CA GLU A 314 -1.12 -8.24 4.94
C GLU A 314 -1.31 -7.40 3.67
N GLU A 315 -2.48 -7.49 3.03
CA GLU A 315 -2.80 -6.64 1.87
C GLU A 315 -3.01 -5.17 2.24
N VAL A 316 -3.24 -4.84 3.51
CA VAL A 316 -3.31 -3.46 4.04
C VAL A 316 -1.91 -2.83 4.16
N GLU A 317 -0.88 -3.65 4.41
CA GLU A 317 0.53 -3.24 4.41
C GLU A 317 1.06 -3.16 2.96
N ALA A 318 0.74 -4.16 2.14
CA ALA A 318 1.18 -4.22 0.74
C ALA A 318 0.60 -3.10 -0.12
N GLU A 319 -0.68 -2.76 0.05
CA GLU A 319 -1.32 -1.59 -0.58
C GLU A 319 -0.57 -0.30 -0.25
N ALA A 320 -0.46 0.00 1.04
CA ALA A 320 0.20 1.22 1.50
C ALA A 320 1.68 1.27 1.07
N THR A 321 2.33 0.12 0.93
CA THR A 321 3.70 0.01 0.41
C THR A 321 3.76 0.32 -1.09
N GLN A 322 2.82 -0.20 -1.90
CA GLN A 322 2.69 0.15 -3.32
C GLN A 322 2.38 1.64 -3.49
N ARG A 323 1.54 2.21 -2.62
CA ARG A 323 1.20 3.63 -2.61
C ARG A 323 2.37 4.52 -2.23
N ALA A 324 3.04 4.25 -1.10
CA ALA A 324 4.23 5.02 -0.70
C ALA A 324 5.35 4.95 -1.75
N THR A 325 5.64 3.76 -2.30
CA THR A 325 6.68 3.61 -3.34
C THR A 325 6.32 4.32 -4.65
N THR A 326 5.04 4.43 -4.98
CA THR A 326 4.55 5.20 -6.14
C THR A 326 4.66 6.69 -5.89
N ILE A 327 4.16 7.19 -4.75
CA ILE A 327 4.24 8.60 -4.36
C ILE A 327 5.71 9.07 -4.26
N ALA A 328 6.60 8.25 -3.70
CA ALA A 328 8.02 8.58 -3.57
C ALA A 328 8.76 8.65 -4.92
N ASP A 329 8.50 7.72 -5.84
CA ASP A 329 9.16 7.76 -7.16
C ASP A 329 8.62 8.92 -8.01
N GLN A 330 7.34 9.29 -7.87
CA GLN A 330 6.80 10.52 -8.46
C GLN A 330 7.42 11.79 -7.84
N ALA A 331 7.51 11.87 -6.50
CA ALA A 331 8.20 12.97 -5.82
C ALA A 331 9.72 13.01 -6.10
N GLY A 332 10.27 11.95 -6.70
CA GLY A 332 11.70 11.78 -6.96
C GLY A 332 12.53 11.49 -5.70
N ALA A 333 11.92 11.04 -4.61
CA ALA A 333 12.59 10.78 -3.33
C ALA A 333 13.17 9.35 -3.26
N PRO A 334 14.24 9.13 -2.46
CA PRO A 334 14.60 7.80 -1.95
C PRO A 334 13.69 7.43 -0.77
N LEU A 335 13.19 6.20 -0.74
CA LEU A 335 12.24 5.74 0.28
C LEU A 335 12.75 4.53 1.05
N LEU A 336 12.60 4.54 2.37
CA LEU A 336 12.82 3.38 3.25
C LEU A 336 11.50 2.98 3.94
N VAL A 337 10.99 1.79 3.60
CA VAL A 337 9.79 1.21 4.23
C VAL A 337 10.18 0.57 5.55
N ALA A 338 9.56 1.01 6.65
CA ALA A 338 10.01 0.73 8.01
C ALA A 338 8.85 0.69 9.04
N PRO A 339 8.56 -0.46 9.69
CA PRO A 339 9.12 -1.80 9.45
C PRO A 339 8.40 -2.57 8.33
N VAL A 340 9.05 -3.59 7.78
CA VAL A 340 8.47 -4.56 6.83
C VAL A 340 8.10 -5.85 7.57
N MET A 341 6.84 -6.25 7.52
CA MET A 341 6.29 -7.35 8.32
C MET A 341 5.71 -8.50 7.49
N SER A 342 5.31 -8.27 6.25
CA SER A 342 4.69 -9.27 5.38
C SER A 342 5.48 -9.64 4.12
N LYS A 343 5.14 -10.81 3.57
CA LYS A 343 5.57 -11.22 2.23
C LYS A 343 5.07 -10.26 1.17
N SER A 344 3.78 -9.90 1.19
CA SER A 344 3.19 -9.04 0.16
C SER A 344 3.77 -7.61 0.14
N SER A 345 4.20 -7.07 1.29
CA SER A 345 4.96 -5.81 1.34
C SER A 345 6.37 -5.97 0.75
N ALA A 346 7.07 -7.05 1.10
CA ALA A 346 8.40 -7.33 0.58
C ALA A 346 8.42 -7.65 -0.94
N ASP A 347 7.38 -8.32 -1.46
CA ASP A 347 7.10 -8.51 -2.90
C ASP A 347 7.10 -7.17 -3.64
N VAL A 348 6.38 -6.18 -3.12
CA VAL A 348 6.25 -4.84 -3.70
C VAL A 348 7.59 -4.10 -3.69
N ILE A 349 8.33 -4.14 -2.57
CA ILE A 349 9.67 -3.54 -2.47
C ILE A 349 10.65 -4.19 -3.45
N SER A 350 10.62 -5.52 -3.54
CA SER A 350 11.41 -6.34 -4.48
C SER A 350 11.08 -5.99 -5.95
N ALA A 351 9.80 -5.81 -6.29
CA ALA A 351 9.35 -5.40 -7.62
C ALA A 351 9.74 -3.96 -7.96
N ALA A 352 9.51 -3.01 -7.05
CA ALA A 352 9.88 -1.60 -7.22
C ALA A 352 11.39 -1.41 -7.43
N ARG A 353 12.21 -2.21 -6.75
CA ARG A 353 13.67 -2.21 -6.95
C ARG A 353 14.06 -2.79 -8.31
N ARG A 354 13.38 -3.84 -8.80
CA ARG A 354 13.59 -4.37 -10.16
C ARG A 354 13.22 -3.39 -11.27
N SER A 355 12.22 -2.53 -11.07
CA SER A 355 11.90 -1.41 -11.99
C SER A 355 12.76 -0.15 -11.79
N GLY A 356 13.84 -0.25 -11.01
CA GLY A 356 14.84 0.81 -10.85
C GLY A 356 14.50 1.91 -9.84
N LYS A 357 13.42 1.76 -9.06
CA LYS A 357 13.05 2.74 -8.03
C LYS A 357 14.01 2.67 -6.84
N VAL A 358 14.35 3.83 -6.27
CA VAL A 358 15.29 3.94 -5.14
C VAL A 358 14.56 3.66 -3.82
N VAL A 359 14.12 2.41 -3.67
CA VAL A 359 13.38 1.91 -2.50
C VAL A 359 14.26 0.96 -1.68
N PHE A 360 14.17 1.09 -0.37
CA PHE A 360 14.77 0.24 0.63
C PHE A 360 13.69 -0.39 1.52
N GLY A 361 13.93 -1.62 1.97
CA GLY A 361 13.05 -2.32 2.92
C GLY A 361 13.81 -2.78 4.16
N MET A 362 13.24 -2.51 5.33
CA MET A 362 13.77 -2.89 6.63
C MET A 362 12.75 -3.75 7.42
N PRO A 363 12.85 -5.08 7.37
CA PRO A 363 12.22 -5.94 8.36
C PRO A 363 12.91 -5.77 9.73
N ILE A 364 12.32 -6.36 10.77
CA ILE A 364 12.76 -6.19 12.15
C ILE A 364 12.98 -7.52 12.85
N ALA A 365 13.76 -7.52 13.94
CA ALA A 365 14.04 -8.71 14.74
C ALA A 365 12.79 -9.59 15.01
N ALA A 366 11.64 -8.96 15.29
CA ALA A 366 10.37 -9.66 15.50
C ALA A 366 9.89 -10.43 14.26
N SER A 367 9.77 -9.78 13.09
CA SER A 367 9.31 -10.41 11.83
C SER A 367 10.31 -11.39 11.23
N LEU A 368 11.57 -11.38 11.67
CA LEU A 368 12.61 -12.33 11.27
C LEU A 368 12.77 -13.51 12.26
N GLY A 369 12.36 -13.32 13.53
CA GLY A 369 12.54 -14.31 14.59
C GLY A 369 11.31 -15.19 14.87
N THR A 370 10.09 -14.64 14.75
CA THR A 370 8.83 -15.30 15.12
C THR A 370 7.63 -14.85 14.26
N ASP A 371 6.45 -15.41 14.52
CA ASP A 371 5.24 -15.26 13.69
C ASP A 371 4.01 -14.82 14.50
N GLY A 372 2.90 -14.58 13.80
CA GLY A 372 1.65 -14.04 14.35
C GLY A 372 0.79 -15.03 15.14
N THR A 373 1.10 -16.32 15.16
CA THR A 373 0.25 -17.34 15.82
C THR A 373 0.10 -17.09 17.32
N HIS A 374 1.05 -16.39 17.94
CA HIS A 374 1.01 -15.95 19.34
C HIS A 374 -0.22 -15.09 19.69
N LEU A 375 -0.79 -14.36 18.73
CA LEU A 375 -1.95 -13.49 18.99
C LEU A 375 -3.21 -14.30 19.32
N TRP A 376 -3.32 -15.55 18.83
CA TRP A 376 -4.41 -16.48 19.17
C TRP A 376 -4.16 -17.28 20.47
N ASN A 377 -3.11 -16.97 21.23
CA ASN A 377 -2.84 -17.64 22.50
C ASN A 377 -3.95 -17.35 23.53
N LYS A 378 -4.39 -18.40 24.25
CA LYS A 378 -5.39 -18.28 25.33
C LYS A 378 -4.91 -17.43 26.50
N CYS A 379 -3.61 -17.36 26.75
CA CYS A 379 -3.04 -16.42 27.70
C CYS A 379 -3.07 -15.00 27.10
N TRP A 380 -3.99 -14.16 27.58
CA TRP A 380 -4.12 -12.77 27.10
C TRP A 380 -2.78 -12.00 27.19
N ARG A 381 -2.04 -12.16 28.29
CA ARG A 381 -0.72 -11.52 28.49
C ARG A 381 0.30 -11.94 27.42
N HIS A 382 0.33 -13.22 27.03
CA HIS A 382 1.21 -13.70 25.96
C HIS A 382 0.86 -13.06 24.63
N ALA A 383 -0.43 -13.06 24.28
CA ALA A 383 -0.91 -12.49 23.02
C ALA A 383 -0.65 -10.97 22.95
N ALA A 384 -0.99 -10.22 24.00
CA ALA A 384 -0.75 -8.78 24.08
C ALA A 384 0.75 -8.40 24.04
N GLY A 385 1.61 -9.25 24.61
CA GLY A 385 3.07 -9.10 24.54
C GLY A 385 3.65 -9.15 23.12
N HIS A 386 2.93 -9.71 22.15
CA HIS A 386 3.32 -9.80 20.73
C HIS A 386 2.66 -8.73 19.83
N VAL A 387 1.83 -7.84 20.39
CA VAL A 387 1.16 -6.77 19.60
C VAL A 387 2.17 -5.69 19.20
N THR A 388 2.47 -5.62 17.91
CA THR A 388 3.22 -4.54 17.23
C THR A 388 2.51 -4.11 15.93
N SER A 389 2.98 -3.05 15.26
CA SER A 389 2.36 -2.47 14.06
C SER A 389 3.39 -2.30 12.93
N PRO A 390 3.15 -2.80 11.70
CA PRO A 390 2.14 -3.79 11.33
C PRO A 390 2.26 -5.09 12.17
N PRO A 391 1.23 -5.95 12.23
CA PRO A 391 1.26 -7.14 13.07
C PRO A 391 2.25 -8.19 12.56
N LEU A 392 2.72 -9.05 13.47
CA LEU A 392 3.36 -10.32 13.10
C LEU A 392 2.36 -11.18 12.30
N ARG A 393 2.81 -11.78 11.19
CA ARG A 393 1.92 -12.47 10.24
C ARG A 393 1.66 -13.92 10.65
N PRO A 394 0.41 -14.42 10.58
CA PRO A 394 0.06 -15.76 11.02
C PRO A 394 0.60 -16.89 10.11
N ASP A 395 1.12 -16.57 8.91
CA ASP A 395 1.87 -17.52 8.09
C ASP A 395 3.30 -17.70 8.67
N PRO A 396 3.63 -18.88 9.24
CA PRO A 396 4.92 -19.13 9.91
C PRO A 396 6.11 -19.22 8.94
N SER A 397 5.87 -19.19 7.62
CA SER A 397 6.93 -19.12 6.62
C SER A 397 7.31 -17.67 6.25
N THR A 398 6.61 -16.66 6.76
CA THR A 398 6.93 -15.24 6.56
C THR A 398 8.35 -14.87 7.03
N PRO A 399 8.81 -15.25 8.24
CA PRO A 399 10.17 -14.92 8.68
C PRO A 399 11.23 -15.57 7.79
N GLY A 400 11.01 -16.82 7.39
CA GLY A 400 11.89 -17.53 6.47
C GLY A 400 12.03 -16.83 5.12
N TYR A 401 10.95 -16.26 4.59
CA TYR A 401 10.91 -15.55 3.32
C TYR A 401 11.60 -14.17 3.40
N LEU A 402 11.30 -13.37 4.44
CA LEU A 402 11.97 -12.08 4.67
C LEU A 402 13.49 -12.25 4.84
N LEU A 403 13.94 -13.35 5.45
CA LEU A 403 15.35 -13.71 5.56
C LEU A 403 16.01 -14.07 4.21
N ASP A 404 15.29 -14.70 3.28
CA ASP A 404 15.81 -14.98 1.93
C ASP A 404 15.97 -13.69 1.11
N LEU A 405 15.03 -12.74 1.26
CA LEU A 405 15.14 -11.42 0.61
C LEU A 405 16.22 -10.54 1.25
N LEU A 406 16.46 -10.65 2.56
CA LEU A 406 17.64 -10.05 3.20
C LEU A 406 18.94 -10.69 2.71
N GLY A 407 18.99 -12.02 2.53
CA GLY A 407 20.13 -12.73 1.98
C GLY A 407 20.48 -12.24 0.57
N ASN A 408 19.48 -12.21 -0.31
CA ASN A 408 19.62 -11.83 -1.72
C ASN A 408 19.64 -10.31 -2.00
N ASN A 409 19.60 -9.45 -0.96
CA ASN A 409 19.67 -7.99 -1.07
C ASN A 409 18.46 -7.28 -1.71
N ASP A 410 17.31 -7.96 -1.76
CA ASP A 410 15.99 -7.37 -2.04
C ASP A 410 15.44 -6.61 -0.82
N LEU A 411 15.86 -7.00 0.39
CA LEU A 411 15.82 -6.20 1.63
C LEU A 411 17.26 -5.91 2.07
N GLN A 412 17.53 -4.74 2.66
CA GLN A 412 18.92 -4.20 2.75
C GLN A 412 19.50 -4.11 4.16
N LEU A 413 18.65 -3.89 5.17
CA LEU A 413 19.04 -3.69 6.57
C LEU A 413 17.95 -4.21 7.51
N THR A 414 18.27 -4.42 8.79
CA THR A 414 17.28 -4.79 9.82
C THR A 414 17.38 -3.89 11.05
N GLY A 415 16.23 -3.45 11.57
CA GLY A 415 16.12 -2.81 12.88
C GLY A 415 15.62 -3.78 13.95
N SER A 416 15.36 -3.28 15.16
CA SER A 416 14.53 -3.95 16.17
C SER A 416 13.11 -3.40 16.26
N ASP A 417 12.88 -2.11 15.95
CA ASP A 417 11.66 -1.37 16.30
C ASP A 417 11.38 -1.43 17.81
N ASN A 418 12.44 -1.43 18.63
CA ASN A 418 12.35 -1.64 20.08
C ASN A 418 11.50 -0.55 20.75
N ARG A 419 10.29 -0.93 21.16
CA ARG A 419 9.33 -0.09 21.88
C ARG A 419 8.60 -0.94 22.91
N THR A 420 9.22 -1.08 24.06
CA THR A 420 8.82 -2.05 25.09
C THR A 420 7.70 -1.51 25.99
N PHE A 421 6.77 -2.39 26.39
CA PHE A 421 5.72 -2.07 27.36
C PHE A 421 5.48 -3.25 28.28
N ASN A 422 5.37 -2.98 29.58
CA ASN A 422 5.03 -3.98 30.59
C ASN A 422 3.59 -4.49 30.41
N ALA A 423 3.29 -5.67 30.96
CA ALA A 423 1.98 -6.29 30.79
C ALA A 423 0.80 -5.46 31.37
N ASP A 424 1.03 -4.62 32.38
CA ASP A 424 0.05 -3.72 32.98
C ASP A 424 -0.22 -2.48 32.12
N GLN A 425 0.79 -1.99 31.38
CA GLN A 425 0.66 -0.99 30.33
C GLN A 425 -0.06 -1.56 29.11
N LYS A 426 0.29 -2.78 28.68
CA LYS A 426 -0.43 -3.50 27.62
C LYS A 426 -1.92 -3.67 27.98
N ALA A 427 -2.22 -3.91 29.26
CA ALA A 427 -3.58 -4.17 29.75
C ALA A 427 -4.55 -2.97 29.73
N LEU A 428 -4.10 -1.77 29.30
CA LEU A 428 -5.00 -0.68 28.93
C LEU A 428 -6.04 -1.14 27.88
N GLY A 429 -5.63 -1.98 26.93
CA GLY A 429 -6.52 -2.58 25.92
C GLY A 429 -7.00 -4.00 26.24
N LYS A 430 -7.15 -4.37 27.53
CA LYS A 430 -7.58 -5.73 27.90
C LYS A 430 -9.01 -6.09 27.44
N ASP A 431 -9.89 -5.10 27.37
CA ASP A 431 -11.31 -5.25 26.99
C ASP A 431 -11.59 -4.69 25.56
N ASP A 432 -10.60 -4.08 24.93
CA ASP A 432 -10.66 -3.50 23.57
C ASP A 432 -9.22 -3.37 23.04
N PHE A 433 -8.87 -4.23 22.07
CA PHE A 433 -7.51 -4.33 21.52
C PHE A 433 -6.96 -3.02 20.96
N ARG A 434 -7.82 -2.06 20.58
CA ARG A 434 -7.43 -0.78 19.99
C ARG A 434 -6.66 0.11 20.97
N TYR A 435 -6.71 -0.19 22.27
CA TYR A 435 -5.95 0.50 23.32
C TYR A 435 -4.75 -0.32 23.84
N ILE A 436 -4.37 -1.44 23.20
CA ILE A 436 -3.11 -2.13 23.52
C ILE A 436 -1.96 -1.33 22.88
N PRO A 437 -1.05 -0.69 23.66
CA PRO A 437 0.10 0.02 23.09
C PRO A 437 0.97 -0.94 22.26
N SER A 438 1.06 -0.70 20.95
CA SER A 438 1.78 -1.56 20.02
C SER A 438 3.29 -1.33 20.09
N GLY A 439 4.06 -2.42 20.13
CA GLY A 439 5.53 -2.40 20.30
C GLY A 439 6.03 -3.63 21.06
N VAL A 440 7.28 -4.01 20.81
CA VAL A 440 7.94 -5.22 21.32
C VAL A 440 9.41 -4.94 21.71
N ASN A 441 10.05 -5.87 22.40
CA ASN A 441 11.50 -5.85 22.62
C ASN A 441 12.26 -6.37 21.40
N GLY A 442 13.52 -5.95 21.26
CA GLY A 442 14.41 -6.54 20.26
C GLY A 442 15.84 -6.01 20.20
N ALA A 443 16.18 -4.89 20.85
CA ALA A 443 17.51 -4.27 20.70
C ALA A 443 18.67 -5.19 21.14
N GLU A 444 18.49 -5.95 22.24
CA GLU A 444 19.47 -6.94 22.70
C GLU A 444 19.49 -8.21 21.83
N ASP A 445 18.32 -8.69 21.40
CA ASP A 445 18.20 -10.00 20.78
C ASP A 445 18.45 -9.98 19.26
N ARG A 446 18.34 -8.81 18.58
CA ARG A 446 18.44 -8.63 17.11
C ARG A 446 19.59 -9.38 16.45
N MET A 447 20.82 -9.23 16.96
CA MET A 447 22.01 -9.85 16.38
C MET A 447 22.00 -11.38 16.51
N SER A 448 21.61 -11.89 17.69
CA SER A 448 21.62 -13.32 18.01
C SER A 448 20.48 -14.05 17.29
N VAL A 449 19.29 -13.46 17.24
CA VAL A 449 18.13 -13.99 16.51
C VAL A 449 18.41 -14.04 15.02
N LEU A 450 18.99 -12.98 14.43
CA LEU A 450 19.36 -13.02 13.01
C LEU A 450 20.47 -14.05 12.74
N TRP A 451 21.49 -14.15 13.59
CA TRP A 451 22.56 -15.12 13.41
C TRP A 451 22.02 -16.56 13.41
N GLU A 452 21.19 -16.91 14.40
CA GLU A 452 20.53 -18.22 14.49
C GLU A 452 19.65 -18.49 13.26
N LYS A 453 18.72 -17.57 12.96
CA LYS A 453 17.70 -17.78 11.92
C LYS A 453 18.26 -17.71 10.50
N ALA A 454 19.40 -17.04 10.28
CA ALA A 454 19.92 -16.74 8.94
C ALA A 454 21.32 -17.29 8.66
N VAL A 455 22.27 -17.20 9.61
CA VAL A 455 23.67 -17.63 9.40
C VAL A 455 23.85 -19.09 9.79
N HIS A 456 23.39 -19.47 10.98
CA HIS A 456 23.43 -20.86 11.45
C HIS A 456 22.55 -21.78 10.57
N SER A 457 21.43 -21.26 10.07
CA SER A 457 20.55 -21.96 9.12
C SER A 457 21.09 -22.04 7.67
N GLY A 458 22.12 -21.27 7.33
CA GLY A 458 22.72 -21.23 5.99
C GLY A 458 21.98 -20.42 4.93
N LYS A 459 21.09 -19.49 5.31
CA LYS A 459 20.42 -18.53 4.40
C LYS A 459 21.31 -17.35 3.98
N MET A 460 22.29 -16.98 4.81
CA MET A 460 23.28 -15.95 4.50
C MET A 460 24.64 -16.25 5.15
N ASP A 461 25.72 -15.71 4.61
CA ASP A 461 27.05 -15.79 5.22
C ASP A 461 27.31 -14.66 6.24
N ALA A 462 28.46 -14.73 6.92
CA ALA A 462 28.85 -13.75 7.94
C ALA A 462 29.15 -12.34 7.39
N CYS A 463 29.56 -12.21 6.12
CA CYS A 463 29.78 -10.90 5.47
C CYS A 463 28.41 -10.26 5.18
N ARG A 464 27.46 -11.04 4.66
CA ARG A 464 26.08 -10.57 4.44
C ARG A 464 25.36 -10.24 5.75
N PHE A 465 25.62 -10.97 6.83
CA PHE A 465 25.16 -10.63 8.19
C PHE A 465 25.68 -9.26 8.63
N VAL A 466 26.99 -8.98 8.48
CA VAL A 466 27.58 -7.65 8.78
C VAL A 466 26.96 -6.55 7.90
N ALA A 467 26.69 -6.86 6.63
CA ALA A 467 26.02 -5.92 5.72
C ALA A 467 24.64 -5.50 6.26
N VAL A 468 23.74 -6.44 6.57
CA VAL A 468 22.36 -6.11 6.97
C VAL A 468 22.22 -5.61 8.41
N THR A 469 23.17 -5.92 9.30
CA THR A 469 23.14 -5.50 10.72
C THR A 469 23.88 -4.19 11.01
N SER A 470 24.78 -3.76 10.12
CA SER A 470 25.65 -2.61 10.36
C SER A 470 25.97 -1.82 9.09
N THR A 471 26.60 -2.44 8.08
CA THR A 471 27.19 -1.67 6.97
C THR A 471 26.18 -1.01 6.03
N SER A 472 25.05 -1.67 5.75
CA SER A 472 23.95 -1.07 4.96
C SER A 472 23.35 0.14 5.67
N ALA A 473 23.15 0.07 6.99
CA ALA A 473 22.68 1.22 7.77
C ALA A 473 23.69 2.36 7.73
N ALA A 474 24.98 2.07 7.96
CA ALA A 474 26.03 3.09 7.88
C ALA A 474 26.09 3.79 6.50
N LYS A 475 25.86 3.03 5.41
CA LYS A 475 25.82 3.57 4.04
C LYS A 475 24.55 4.37 3.74
N ILE A 476 23.39 3.95 4.26
CA ILE A 476 22.09 4.62 4.05
C ILE A 476 22.01 5.93 4.85
N PHE A 477 22.43 5.93 6.11
CA PHE A 477 22.42 7.12 6.99
C PHE A 477 23.72 7.95 6.90
N ASN A 478 24.56 7.70 5.90
CA ASN A 478 25.74 8.52 5.52
C ASN A 478 26.84 8.66 6.60
N ILE A 479 27.11 7.57 7.34
CA ILE A 479 28.15 7.49 8.39
C ILE A 479 29.22 6.41 8.11
N TYR A 480 29.20 5.82 6.91
CA TYR A 480 30.21 4.87 6.42
C TYR A 480 31.42 5.61 5.79
N PRO A 481 32.67 5.14 5.95
CA PRO A 481 33.10 3.94 6.68
C PRO A 481 33.42 4.20 8.16
N LYS A 482 33.14 5.40 8.69
CA LYS A 482 33.44 5.76 10.08
C LYS A 482 32.82 4.77 11.06
N LYS A 483 31.55 4.40 10.86
CA LYS A 483 30.92 3.22 11.47
C LYS A 483 30.55 2.18 10.40
N GLY A 484 30.25 0.97 10.85
CA GLY A 484 29.83 -0.14 9.98
C GLY A 484 30.94 -0.77 9.13
N ARG A 485 32.22 -0.55 9.49
CA ARG A 485 33.37 -1.24 8.91
C ARG A 485 34.53 -1.30 9.90
N ILE A 486 35.26 -2.41 9.91
CA ILE A 486 36.59 -2.50 10.52
C ILE A 486 37.61 -2.06 9.45
N ALA A 487 38.11 -0.84 9.57
CA ALA A 487 39.15 -0.25 8.74
C ALA A 487 39.96 0.78 9.55
N VAL A 488 41.17 1.12 9.09
CA VAL A 488 41.97 2.18 9.72
C VAL A 488 41.27 3.53 9.54
N GLY A 489 41.10 4.27 10.64
CA GLY A 489 40.37 5.53 10.69
C GLY A 489 38.87 5.40 11.00
N SER A 490 38.32 4.18 11.08
CA SER A 490 36.97 3.93 11.60
C SER A 490 36.93 4.01 13.13
N ASP A 491 35.76 4.30 13.69
CA ASP A 491 35.49 4.23 15.12
C ASP A 491 35.71 2.80 15.64
N ALA A 492 36.24 2.68 16.85
CA ALA A 492 36.44 1.39 17.53
C ALA A 492 35.14 0.87 18.16
N ASP A 493 34.11 0.72 17.33
CA ASP A 493 32.83 0.07 17.61
C ASP A 493 32.87 -1.36 17.06
N ILE A 494 33.27 -2.32 17.90
CA ILE A 494 33.65 -3.68 17.48
C ILE A 494 33.02 -4.72 18.41
N VAL A 495 32.55 -5.82 17.82
CA VAL A 495 32.10 -7.01 18.54
C VAL A 495 33.04 -8.18 18.23
N ILE A 496 33.51 -8.85 19.27
CA ILE A 496 34.17 -10.15 19.15
C ILE A 496 33.08 -11.21 19.36
N TRP A 497 32.65 -11.80 18.26
CA TRP A 497 31.52 -12.71 18.17
C TRP A 497 31.99 -14.17 18.23
N ASP A 498 31.44 -14.97 19.14
CA ASP A 498 31.71 -16.40 19.19
C ASP A 498 30.57 -17.19 18.53
N PRO A 499 30.76 -17.70 17.29
CA PRO A 499 29.73 -18.45 16.58
C PRO A 499 29.48 -19.87 17.15
N LYS A 500 30.22 -20.29 18.20
CA LYS A 500 30.11 -21.62 18.82
C LYS A 500 29.48 -21.61 20.21
N LEU A 501 29.32 -20.44 20.83
CA LEU A 501 28.57 -20.31 22.08
C LEU A 501 27.07 -20.23 21.77
N THR A 502 26.26 -20.73 22.70
CA THR A 502 24.79 -20.73 22.61
C THR A 502 24.22 -19.96 23.81
N ARG A 503 23.36 -18.98 23.53
CA ARG A 503 22.55 -18.24 24.51
C ARG A 503 21.11 -18.76 24.45
N LYS A 504 20.46 -18.91 25.61
CA LYS A 504 19.00 -19.04 25.68
C LYS A 504 18.41 -17.69 26.06
N ILE A 505 17.52 -17.16 25.23
CA ILE A 505 16.87 -15.86 25.49
C ILE A 505 15.82 -16.03 26.60
N SER A 506 15.79 -15.12 27.56
CA SER A 506 14.76 -15.04 28.59
C SER A 506 14.63 -13.64 29.16
N ALA A 507 13.41 -13.21 29.48
CA ALA A 507 13.11 -12.00 30.24
C ALA A 507 13.71 -12.00 31.66
N LYS A 508 14.20 -13.16 32.16
CA LYS A 508 14.91 -13.26 33.44
C LYS A 508 16.39 -12.87 33.36
N THR A 509 16.93 -12.71 32.15
CA THR A 509 18.37 -12.54 31.92
C THR A 509 18.72 -11.49 30.86
N HIS A 510 17.72 -10.86 30.23
CA HIS A 510 17.94 -9.67 29.41
C HIS A 510 18.19 -8.41 30.25
N HIS A 511 18.60 -7.33 29.61
CA HIS A 511 19.01 -6.06 30.23
C HIS A 511 18.01 -4.93 29.98
N HIS A 512 16.94 -5.22 29.25
CA HIS A 512 15.76 -4.36 29.09
C HIS A 512 15.03 -4.14 30.43
N ALA A 513 14.23 -3.08 30.50
CA ALA A 513 13.39 -2.75 31.67
C ALA A 513 12.00 -3.43 31.69
N VAL A 514 11.69 -4.26 30.69
CA VAL A 514 10.33 -4.80 30.45
C VAL A 514 10.14 -6.23 30.96
N ASP A 515 8.97 -6.53 31.52
CA ASP A 515 8.65 -7.83 32.14
C ASP A 515 8.32 -8.97 31.15
N PHE A 516 8.80 -8.90 29.90
CA PHE A 516 8.46 -9.82 28.81
C PHE A 516 9.56 -9.90 27.73
N ASN A 517 9.64 -11.03 27.02
CA ASN A 517 10.47 -11.17 25.82
C ASN A 517 9.74 -12.00 24.74
N ILE A 518 9.58 -11.47 23.52
CA ILE A 518 8.91 -12.18 22.40
C ILE A 518 9.68 -13.42 21.90
N PHE A 519 10.94 -13.60 22.30
CA PHE A 519 11.78 -14.75 21.96
C PHE A 519 12.03 -15.67 23.18
N GLU A 520 11.20 -15.59 24.22
CA GLU A 520 11.35 -16.37 25.47
C GLU A 520 11.61 -17.87 25.21
N GLY A 521 12.75 -18.36 25.68
CA GLY A 521 13.17 -19.75 25.54
C GLY A 521 13.85 -20.11 24.22
N MET A 522 13.97 -19.20 23.25
CA MET A 522 14.74 -19.44 22.02
C MET A 522 16.22 -19.67 22.35
N GLU A 523 16.81 -20.69 21.74
CA GLU A 523 18.24 -20.95 21.80
C GLU A 523 18.88 -20.41 20.52
N CYS A 524 19.92 -19.60 20.67
CA CYS A 524 20.64 -18.95 19.57
C CYS A 524 22.12 -19.26 19.68
N HIS A 525 22.70 -19.80 18.62
CA HIS A 525 24.15 -19.83 18.42
C HIS A 525 24.65 -18.44 18.04
N GLY A 526 25.92 -18.14 18.33
CA GLY A 526 26.47 -16.82 18.10
C GLY A 526 26.11 -15.87 19.24
N VAL A 527 27.13 -15.42 19.97
CA VAL A 527 26.96 -14.43 21.04
C VAL A 527 28.07 -13.38 20.99
N PRO A 528 27.80 -12.13 21.44
CA PRO A 528 28.84 -11.15 21.67
C PRO A 528 29.65 -11.54 22.92
N LEU A 529 30.90 -12.00 22.72
CA LEU A 529 31.79 -12.37 23.82
C LEU A 529 32.52 -11.13 24.39
N PHE A 530 32.91 -10.22 23.50
CA PHE A 530 33.32 -8.86 23.87
C PHE A 530 32.58 -7.85 22.99
N VAL A 531 32.26 -6.70 23.57
CA VAL A 531 31.71 -5.53 22.85
C VAL A 531 32.51 -4.32 23.26
N ILE A 532 32.97 -3.59 22.26
CA ILE A 532 33.79 -2.39 22.39
C ILE A 532 32.99 -1.27 21.73
N THR A 533 32.79 -0.15 22.43
CA THR A 533 32.16 1.05 21.86
C THR A 533 32.96 2.29 22.23
N ASN A 534 33.16 3.21 21.28
CA ASN A 534 34.09 4.33 21.43
C ASN A 534 35.51 3.90 21.89
N GLY A 535 35.93 2.65 21.61
CA GLY A 535 37.19 2.05 22.10
C GLY A 535 37.18 1.52 23.53
N HIS A 536 36.08 1.63 24.28
CA HIS A 536 35.95 1.11 25.64
C HIS A 536 35.31 -0.29 25.64
N VAL A 537 35.91 -1.25 26.36
CA VAL A 537 35.38 -2.61 26.52
C VAL A 537 34.19 -2.59 27.49
N VAL A 538 32.97 -2.70 26.96
CA VAL A 538 31.71 -2.62 27.72
C VAL A 538 31.04 -3.98 27.94
N VAL A 539 31.34 -4.97 27.10
CA VAL A 539 31.09 -6.40 27.41
C VAL A 539 32.43 -7.11 27.44
N ASP A 540 32.66 -7.86 28.51
CA ASP A 540 33.95 -8.42 28.89
C ASP A 540 33.75 -9.89 29.30
N GLU A 541 34.13 -10.83 28.43
CA GLU A 541 33.79 -12.27 28.54
C GLU A 541 32.29 -12.54 28.81
N GLY A 542 31.42 -11.81 28.10
CA GLY A 542 29.97 -11.88 28.24
C GLY A 542 29.39 -11.13 29.45
N GLN A 543 30.22 -10.51 30.30
CA GLN A 543 29.75 -9.65 31.40
C GLN A 543 29.64 -8.19 30.95
N LEU A 544 28.43 -7.63 31.02
CA LEU A 544 28.18 -6.22 30.71
C LEU A 544 28.63 -5.31 31.88
N LYS A 545 29.50 -4.35 31.57
CA LYS A 545 30.07 -3.35 32.49
C LYS A 545 29.98 -1.98 31.81
N VAL A 546 28.89 -1.25 32.04
CA VAL A 546 28.66 0.05 31.39
C VAL A 546 27.97 1.05 32.33
N THR A 547 28.28 2.33 32.15
CA THR A 547 27.70 3.47 32.87
C THR A 547 26.92 4.37 31.92
N GLN A 548 26.02 5.18 32.47
CA GLN A 548 25.33 6.23 31.71
C GLN A 548 26.33 7.24 31.12
N GLY A 549 25.99 7.83 29.98
CA GLY A 549 26.74 8.94 29.36
C GLY A 549 27.99 8.55 28.56
N LEU A 550 28.25 7.26 28.35
CA LEU A 550 29.37 6.78 27.51
C LEU A 550 29.12 6.97 26.00
N GLY A 551 27.84 6.93 25.60
CA GLY A 551 27.41 7.14 24.22
C GLY A 551 27.39 8.61 23.80
N ARG A 552 27.55 8.87 22.50
CA ARG A 552 27.60 10.22 21.92
C ARG A 552 26.55 10.39 20.84
N PHE A 553 26.04 11.61 20.68
CA PHE A 553 25.24 11.96 19.51
C PHE A 553 26.11 11.97 18.25
N VAL A 554 25.67 11.27 17.21
CA VAL A 554 26.33 11.17 15.91
C VAL A 554 25.45 11.84 14.86
N SER A 555 25.91 12.99 14.37
CA SER A 555 25.31 13.67 13.22
C SER A 555 25.27 12.74 12.00
N THR A 556 24.11 12.62 11.36
CA THR A 556 23.91 11.90 10.11
C THR A 556 23.79 12.94 8.98
N PRO A 557 24.83 13.18 8.16
CA PRO A 557 24.82 14.26 7.17
C PRO A 557 23.96 13.94 5.94
N CYS A 558 23.30 14.94 5.37
CA CYS A 558 22.51 14.80 4.13
C CYS A 558 23.37 14.54 2.88
N GLY A 559 22.71 14.21 1.76
CA GLY A 559 23.31 14.10 0.43
C GLY A 559 24.15 12.84 0.18
N GLY A 560 24.06 11.83 1.06
CA GLY A 560 24.91 10.64 1.05
C GLY A 560 24.91 9.87 -0.26
N GLU A 561 26.10 9.73 -0.87
CA GLU A 561 26.25 9.31 -2.26
C GLU A 561 25.75 7.87 -2.54
N ALA A 562 25.80 6.98 -1.55
CA ALA A 562 25.29 5.61 -1.66
C ALA A 562 23.78 5.55 -1.99
N VAL A 563 23.03 6.60 -1.61
CA VAL A 563 21.60 6.79 -1.90
C VAL A 563 21.43 7.85 -2.99
N PHE A 564 21.97 9.06 -2.77
CA PHE A 564 21.71 10.21 -3.64
C PHE A 564 22.48 10.21 -4.97
N GLY A 565 23.58 9.46 -5.10
CA GLY A 565 24.20 9.19 -6.40
C GLY A 565 23.22 8.50 -7.36
N ARG A 566 22.38 7.59 -6.84
CA ARG A 566 21.33 6.90 -7.61
C ARG A 566 20.21 7.85 -8.01
N ILE A 567 19.80 8.75 -7.11
CA ILE A 567 18.79 9.77 -7.37
C ILE A 567 19.28 10.72 -8.47
N LYS A 568 20.51 11.25 -8.36
CA LYS A 568 21.14 12.11 -9.39
C LYS A 568 21.15 11.42 -10.76
N ALA A 569 21.58 10.15 -10.82
CA ALA A 569 21.63 9.39 -12.07
C ALA A 569 20.23 9.12 -12.66
N ARG A 570 19.24 8.75 -11.83
CA ARG A 570 17.85 8.54 -12.27
C ARG A 570 17.25 9.84 -12.81
N ASP A 571 17.44 10.96 -12.10
CA ASP A 571 16.84 12.24 -12.47
C ASP A 571 17.48 12.86 -13.71
N GLN A 572 18.77 12.58 -13.98
CA GLN A 572 19.41 12.87 -15.26
C GLN A 572 18.82 12.01 -16.40
N ALA A 573 18.48 10.75 -16.14
CA ALA A 573 17.91 9.84 -17.13
C ALA A 573 16.39 10.01 -17.36
N ARG A 574 15.67 10.68 -16.44
CA ARG A 574 14.20 10.86 -16.46
C ARG A 574 13.78 12.32 -16.64
N GLN A 575 14.56 13.16 -17.31
CA GLN A 575 14.13 14.53 -17.63
C GLN A 575 12.96 14.51 -18.63
N PRO A 576 11.77 15.04 -18.27
CA PRO A 576 10.66 15.11 -19.20
C PRO A 576 10.93 16.24 -20.21
N MET A 577 10.60 15.99 -21.47
CA MET A 577 10.72 16.98 -22.55
C MET A 577 9.34 17.28 -23.12
N ALA A 578 9.02 18.57 -23.27
CA ALA A 578 7.90 19.00 -24.10
C ALA A 578 8.18 18.64 -25.57
N VAL A 579 7.14 18.25 -26.31
CA VAL A 579 7.23 18.03 -27.76
C VAL A 579 7.02 19.38 -28.46
N GLU A 580 8.03 19.83 -29.20
CA GLU A 580 7.91 21.01 -30.06
C GLU A 580 6.83 20.79 -31.13
N ARG A 581 5.90 21.73 -31.25
CA ARG A 581 4.78 21.70 -32.22
C ARG A 581 4.52 23.07 -32.81
N GLU A 582 3.97 23.08 -34.01
CA GLU A 582 3.36 24.30 -34.55
C GLU A 582 2.11 24.68 -33.71
N PRO A 583 1.85 25.98 -33.46
CA PRO A 583 0.65 26.41 -32.74
C PRO A 583 -0.62 25.94 -33.45
N TYR A 584 -1.57 25.38 -32.69
CA TYR A 584 -2.85 24.95 -33.23
C TYR A 584 -3.61 26.15 -33.83
N SER A 585 -3.91 26.06 -35.12
CA SER A 585 -4.49 27.12 -35.96
C SER A 585 -5.92 26.84 -36.44
N GLY A 586 -6.53 25.75 -35.95
CA GLY A 586 -7.92 25.41 -36.24
C GLY A 586 -8.95 26.16 -35.37
N PRO A 587 -10.24 25.91 -35.58
CA PRO A 587 -11.30 26.43 -34.71
C PRO A 587 -11.21 25.87 -33.28
N VAL A 588 -11.74 26.62 -32.30
CA VAL A 588 -11.88 26.18 -30.91
C VAL A 588 -13.34 26.37 -30.52
N ALA A 589 -13.94 25.37 -29.86
CA ALA A 589 -15.34 25.43 -29.44
C ALA A 589 -15.53 26.36 -28.22
N GLU A 590 -16.70 26.98 -28.12
CA GLU A 590 -17.09 27.76 -26.94
C GLU A 590 -17.43 26.84 -25.75
N ILE A 591 -17.10 27.29 -24.54
CA ILE A 591 -17.38 26.56 -23.30
C ILE A 591 -18.86 26.72 -22.92
N GLN A 592 -19.55 25.61 -22.75
CA GLN A 592 -20.97 25.56 -22.39
C GLN A 592 -21.15 25.66 -20.87
N GLU A 593 -21.87 26.67 -20.37
CA GLU A 593 -22.07 26.87 -18.92
C GLU A 593 -22.82 25.70 -18.24
N GLU A 594 -23.72 25.03 -18.96
CA GLU A 594 -24.46 23.87 -18.46
C GLU A 594 -23.65 22.56 -18.44
N ALA A 595 -22.49 22.51 -19.13
CA ALA A 595 -21.60 21.34 -19.18
C ALA A 595 -20.52 21.34 -18.07
N GLN A 596 -20.70 22.17 -17.04
CA GLN A 596 -19.71 22.43 -15.98
C GLN A 596 -19.80 21.44 -14.80
N ILE A 597 -19.59 20.14 -15.06
CA ILE A 597 -19.30 19.17 -13.97
C ILE A 597 -18.01 19.56 -13.20
N MET A 598 -17.10 20.31 -13.84
CA MET A 598 -15.82 20.77 -13.25
C MET A 598 -15.81 22.28 -12.94
N LYS A 599 -16.76 22.76 -12.14
CA LYS A 599 -16.88 24.19 -11.75
C LYS A 599 -15.88 24.66 -10.68
N SER A 600 -15.05 23.76 -10.15
CA SER A 600 -14.12 23.99 -9.03
C SER A 600 -12.64 24.13 -9.40
N LEU A 601 -12.22 23.83 -10.63
CA LEU A 601 -10.80 23.79 -11.04
C LEU A 601 -10.20 25.15 -11.42
N ASP A 602 -10.42 26.19 -10.61
CA ASP A 602 -9.60 27.40 -10.69
C ASP A 602 -8.27 27.19 -9.94
N HIS A 603 -7.29 26.64 -10.66
CA HIS A 603 -5.98 26.32 -10.12
C HIS A 603 -5.12 27.56 -9.76
N SER A 604 -5.60 28.80 -9.95
CA SER A 604 -4.83 30.00 -9.62
C SER A 604 -4.61 30.24 -8.11
N ALA A 605 -5.33 29.53 -7.25
CA ALA A 605 -5.31 29.72 -5.80
C ALA A 605 -4.09 29.12 -5.06
N PHE A 606 -3.26 28.31 -5.74
CA PHE A 606 -2.01 27.79 -5.18
C PHE A 606 -0.81 28.62 -5.65
N MET A 607 0.04 29.02 -4.70
CA MET A 607 1.29 29.80 -4.88
C MET A 607 1.16 31.32 -5.11
N THR A 608 0.42 32.05 -4.26
CA THR A 608 0.78 33.44 -3.90
C THR A 608 0.63 33.69 -2.40
N PRO A 609 1.56 34.41 -1.73
CA PRO A 609 1.44 34.76 -0.33
C PRO A 609 0.49 35.96 -0.15
N VAL A 610 -0.68 35.72 0.43
CA VAL A 610 -1.67 36.78 0.70
C VAL A 610 -1.40 37.43 2.07
N GLU A 611 -0.97 38.68 2.08
CA GLU A 611 -0.89 39.48 3.31
C GLU A 611 -2.30 39.77 3.88
N PRO A 612 -2.61 39.41 5.13
CA PRO A 612 -3.93 39.67 5.72
C PRO A 612 -4.06 41.14 6.17
N SER A 613 -4.54 42.01 5.29
CA SER A 613 -4.82 43.41 5.60
C SER A 613 -6.04 43.57 6.54
N PHE A 614 -5.80 43.61 7.84
CA PHE A 614 -6.86 43.75 8.86
C PHE A 614 -7.54 45.13 8.85
N HIS A 615 -8.71 45.24 8.22
CA HIS A 615 -9.60 46.39 8.38
C HIS A 615 -10.40 46.30 9.69
N THR A 616 -9.89 46.95 10.73
CA THR A 616 -10.59 47.15 12.00
C THR A 616 -11.75 48.16 11.86
N ARG A 617 -12.84 47.95 12.62
CA ARG A 617 -13.83 48.99 12.94
C ARG A 617 -14.05 49.06 14.47
N PRO A 618 -14.28 50.24 15.06
CA PRO A 618 -14.26 50.40 16.52
C PRO A 618 -15.59 50.01 17.19
N PRO A 619 -15.57 49.73 18.51
CA PRO A 619 -16.75 49.28 19.26
C PRO A 619 -17.65 50.44 19.73
N THR A 620 -18.96 50.20 19.77
CA THR A 620 -19.92 51.01 20.53
C THR A 620 -20.39 50.26 21.78
N ARG A 621 -20.60 50.99 22.88
CA ARG A 621 -20.72 50.44 24.25
C ARG A 621 -22.11 50.67 24.84
N GLY A 622 -22.57 49.70 25.63
CA GLY A 622 -23.67 49.85 26.61
C GLY A 622 -25.07 49.52 26.06
N GLY A 623 -25.95 48.83 26.79
CA GLY A 623 -25.81 48.14 28.09
C GLY A 623 -27.03 47.23 28.29
N GLY A 624 -27.09 46.27 29.21
CA GLY A 624 -26.26 46.06 30.40
C GLY A 624 -27.18 45.74 31.59
N ARG A 625 -27.29 44.46 31.96
CA ARG A 625 -27.93 44.03 33.23
C ARG A 625 -27.54 42.58 33.57
N ASN A 626 -27.25 42.35 34.85
CA ASN A 626 -27.06 41.03 35.47
C ASN A 626 -28.46 40.49 35.91
N MET A 627 -28.68 39.29 36.47
CA MET A 627 -27.81 38.17 36.87
C MET A 627 -28.67 36.89 37.04
N GLN A 628 -28.02 35.77 37.35
CA GLN A 628 -28.52 34.64 38.15
C GLN A 628 -29.43 33.56 37.53
N ASP A 629 -29.06 32.36 37.96
CA ASP A 629 -29.61 31.04 37.74
C ASP A 629 -31.07 30.87 38.19
N SER A 630 -31.72 29.80 37.71
CA SER A 630 -32.83 29.15 38.44
C SER A 630 -32.96 27.69 38.05
N SER A 631 -33.14 26.83 39.07
CA SER A 631 -33.33 25.39 38.96
C SER A 631 -34.76 24.96 39.31
N PHE A 632 -35.20 23.82 38.77
CA PHE A 632 -36.25 22.93 39.33
C PHE A 632 -37.75 23.34 39.31
N SER A 633 -38.48 22.71 38.39
CA SER A 633 -39.57 21.73 38.68
C SER A 633 -41.06 22.12 38.91
N LEU A 634 -41.91 21.14 38.53
CA LEU A 634 -43.23 20.72 39.08
C LEU A 634 -44.55 21.47 38.76
N SER A 635 -45.37 20.84 37.90
CA SER A 635 -46.69 20.21 38.24
C SER A 635 -47.37 19.61 36.98
N GLY A 636 -48.21 18.56 37.03
CA GLY A 636 -48.47 17.59 38.10
C GLY A 636 -49.87 16.95 38.04
N ALA A 637 -50.01 15.72 37.51
CA ALA A 637 -51.21 14.87 37.64
C ALA A 637 -50.94 13.36 37.37
N GLN A 638 -51.55 12.46 38.14
CA GLN A 638 -51.54 10.97 38.01
C GLN A 638 -53.01 10.45 38.14
N ILE A 639 -53.37 9.20 37.78
CA ILE A 639 -53.36 7.94 38.59
C ILE A 639 -53.99 6.82 37.70
N ASP A 640 -53.39 5.63 37.46
CA ASP A 640 -53.39 4.33 38.22
C ASP A 640 -54.72 3.51 38.12
N ASP A 641 -54.85 2.17 37.90
CA ASP A 641 -54.01 1.02 37.44
C ASP A 641 -54.91 -0.27 37.33
N LYS A 642 -54.36 -1.43 36.88
CA LYS A 642 -54.73 -2.87 37.12
C LYS A 642 -55.46 -3.75 36.06
N MET A 643 -54.73 -4.81 35.64
CA MET A 643 -55.02 -6.29 35.60
C MET A 643 -56.36 -6.87 35.04
N GLY A 644 -56.45 -8.08 34.42
CA GLY A 644 -55.43 -9.07 33.94
C GLY A 644 -55.93 -10.53 33.74
N VAL A 645 -55.15 -11.36 32.99
CA VAL A 645 -54.99 -12.86 33.06
C VAL A 645 -56.02 -13.87 32.42
N ARG A 646 -55.58 -14.56 31.32
CA ARG A 646 -55.94 -15.94 30.79
C ARG A 646 -57.40 -16.20 30.30
N SER A 647 -57.76 -17.23 29.50
CA SER A 647 -57.14 -18.55 29.10
C SER A 647 -57.63 -19.11 27.73
N GLY A 648 -57.02 -20.21 27.23
CA GLY A 648 -57.49 -21.05 26.08
C GLY A 648 -57.07 -20.58 24.67
N THR A 649 -56.89 -21.42 23.61
CA THR A 649 -56.98 -22.89 23.41
C THR A 649 -56.04 -23.32 22.24
N ARG A 650 -55.74 -24.62 22.03
CA ARG A 650 -54.80 -25.16 21.02
C ARG A 650 -55.34 -26.47 20.37
N VAL A 651 -54.66 -26.98 19.31
CA VAL A 651 -54.85 -28.29 18.60
C VAL A 651 -55.92 -28.22 17.47
N SER A 652 -55.76 -28.76 16.23
CA SER A 652 -54.77 -29.70 15.61
C SER A 652 -54.41 -29.39 14.13
N ASN A 653 -53.25 -29.92 13.69
CA ASN A 653 -52.80 -30.17 12.28
C ASN A 653 -53.53 -31.40 11.64
N PRO A 654 -53.23 -31.91 10.40
CA PRO A 654 -52.27 -31.53 9.33
C PRO A 654 -52.99 -31.48 7.93
N PRO A 655 -52.39 -31.82 6.74
CA PRO A 655 -51.03 -31.69 6.17
C PRO A 655 -51.02 -30.93 4.79
N GLY A 656 -49.86 -30.83 4.12
CA GLY A 656 -49.81 -30.83 2.64
C GLY A 656 -48.95 -29.75 1.96
N VAL A 657 -47.82 -30.16 1.38
CA VAL A 657 -46.92 -29.33 0.54
C VAL A 657 -47.49 -29.20 -0.89
N HIS A 658 -47.36 -28.03 -1.53
CA HIS A 658 -47.23 -27.92 -3.00
C HIS A 658 -46.57 -26.58 -3.45
N ASP A 659 -45.61 -26.74 -4.36
CA ASP A 659 -45.00 -25.84 -5.37
C ASP A 659 -45.12 -24.30 -5.30
N LEU A 660 -43.95 -23.65 -5.39
CA LEU A 660 -43.80 -22.23 -5.72
C LEU A 660 -43.91 -22.02 -7.25
N ALA A 661 -45.08 -21.57 -7.72
CA ALA A 661 -45.24 -21.10 -9.10
C ALA A 661 -44.68 -19.69 -9.29
N LEU A 662 -44.00 -19.43 -10.42
CA LEU A 662 -43.56 -18.07 -10.80
C LEU A 662 -44.79 -17.18 -11.04
N ILE A 663 -44.84 -16.03 -10.37
CA ILE A 663 -45.82 -14.97 -10.67
C ILE A 663 -45.32 -14.17 -11.88
N CYS A 664 -45.67 -14.61 -13.08
CA CYS A 664 -45.60 -13.75 -14.26
C CYS A 664 -46.74 -12.72 -14.18
N LEU A 665 -46.40 -11.44 -14.07
CA LEU A 665 -47.37 -10.35 -14.22
C LEU A 665 -47.74 -10.22 -15.71
N PRO A 666 -49.03 -10.15 -16.08
CA PRO A 666 -49.44 -10.03 -17.48
C PRO A 666 -49.13 -8.65 -18.04
N TYR A 667 -48.61 -8.62 -19.26
CA TYR A 667 -48.41 -7.39 -20.04
C TYR A 667 -49.67 -7.14 -20.90
N ASP A 668 -50.31 -5.98 -20.76
CA ASP A 668 -51.46 -5.61 -21.60
C ASP A 668 -51.00 -5.32 -23.04
N ALA A 669 -51.44 -6.16 -23.97
CA ALA A 669 -51.06 -6.06 -25.38
C ALA A 669 -52.01 -5.13 -26.16
N ILE A 670 -51.47 -4.04 -26.71
CA ILE A 670 -52.20 -3.16 -27.64
C ILE A 670 -52.25 -3.85 -29.03
N PRO A 671 -53.43 -4.19 -29.57
CA PRO A 671 -53.53 -4.94 -30.83
C PRO A 671 -53.39 -4.01 -32.05
N GLY A 672 -52.25 -4.08 -32.77
CA GLY A 672 -52.05 -3.29 -33.99
C GLY A 672 -50.92 -3.78 -34.90
N LYS A 673 -51.29 -4.29 -36.08
CA LYS A 673 -50.41 -4.65 -37.22
C LYS A 673 -49.35 -5.74 -36.96
N GLN A 674 -49.76 -7.00 -37.01
CA GLN A 674 -48.84 -8.08 -37.39
C GLN A 674 -48.41 -7.87 -38.86
N SER A 675 -47.13 -7.57 -39.08
CA SER A 675 -46.49 -7.54 -40.40
C SER A 675 -45.61 -8.77 -40.58
N ALA A 676 -45.53 -9.32 -41.80
CA ALA A 676 -44.61 -10.42 -42.12
C ALA A 676 -43.13 -10.06 -41.89
N GLN A 677 -42.81 -8.76 -41.77
CA GLN A 677 -41.46 -8.25 -41.50
C GLN A 677 -40.88 -8.65 -40.13
N ASN A 678 -41.71 -9.08 -39.17
CA ASN A 678 -41.26 -9.53 -37.84
C ASN A 678 -40.83 -11.02 -37.79
N ARG A 679 -40.80 -11.72 -38.94
CA ARG A 679 -40.35 -13.11 -39.04
C ARG A 679 -39.07 -13.21 -39.86
N LEU A 680 -37.99 -13.69 -39.24
CA LEU A 680 -36.71 -13.94 -39.90
C LEU A 680 -36.29 -15.41 -39.77
N LEU A 681 -35.62 -15.91 -40.80
CA LEU A 681 -34.87 -17.17 -40.80
C LEU A 681 -33.42 -16.85 -41.16
N ILE A 682 -32.49 -17.03 -40.22
CA ILE A 682 -31.06 -17.06 -40.53
C ILE A 682 -30.73 -18.49 -40.91
N LYS A 683 -30.20 -18.72 -42.12
CA LYS A 683 -30.05 -20.06 -42.71
C LYS A 683 -28.59 -20.42 -43.01
N GLY A 684 -28.20 -21.66 -42.71
CA GLY A 684 -26.91 -22.25 -43.10
C GLY A 684 -25.70 -21.66 -42.39
N GLY A 685 -25.90 -21.01 -41.24
CA GLY A 685 -24.83 -20.34 -40.48
C GLY A 685 -24.17 -21.26 -39.45
N HIS A 686 -22.91 -20.93 -39.12
CA HIS A 686 -22.20 -21.57 -38.01
C HIS A 686 -22.46 -20.77 -36.73
N VAL A 687 -23.35 -21.26 -35.87
CA VAL A 687 -23.68 -20.61 -34.60
C VAL A 687 -22.47 -20.69 -33.66
N VAL A 688 -22.12 -19.59 -33.01
CA VAL A 688 -21.05 -19.54 -31.99
C VAL A 688 -21.60 -18.94 -30.71
N ASN A 689 -21.50 -19.69 -29.61
CA ASN A 689 -21.75 -19.24 -28.24
C ASN A 689 -20.43 -19.27 -27.44
N ASP A 690 -20.46 -18.87 -26.17
CA ASP A 690 -19.28 -18.87 -25.30
C ASP A 690 -18.77 -20.26 -24.89
N ASP A 691 -19.60 -21.31 -25.06
CA ASP A 691 -19.32 -22.70 -24.70
C ASP A 691 -18.99 -23.62 -25.89
N GLN A 692 -19.55 -23.35 -27.08
CA GLN A 692 -19.41 -24.20 -28.26
C GLN A 692 -19.86 -23.49 -29.55
N SER A 693 -19.51 -24.08 -30.70
CA SER A 693 -20.01 -23.69 -32.02
C SER A 693 -20.53 -24.89 -32.82
N PHE A 694 -21.55 -24.67 -33.66
CA PHE A 694 -22.26 -25.72 -34.41
C PHE A 694 -23.08 -25.17 -35.59
N ASP A 695 -23.33 -25.99 -36.60
CA ASP A 695 -24.16 -25.61 -37.76
C ASP A 695 -25.66 -25.68 -37.43
N ALA A 696 -26.39 -24.58 -37.60
CA ALA A 696 -27.84 -24.52 -37.40
C ALA A 696 -28.51 -23.37 -38.16
N ASP A 697 -29.78 -23.55 -38.50
CA ASP A 697 -30.70 -22.46 -38.85
C ASP A 697 -31.27 -21.84 -37.55
N ILE A 698 -31.68 -20.57 -37.60
CA ILE A 698 -32.32 -19.84 -36.50
C ILE A 698 -33.64 -19.24 -36.97
N TYR A 699 -34.75 -19.57 -36.33
CA TYR A 699 -36.05 -18.92 -36.55
C TYR A 699 -36.33 -17.86 -35.49
N ILE A 700 -36.72 -16.67 -35.95
CA ILE A 700 -36.99 -15.48 -35.14
C ILE A 700 -38.41 -15.00 -35.41
N GLU A 701 -39.17 -14.74 -34.34
CA GLU A 701 -40.51 -14.17 -34.41
C GLU A 701 -40.78 -13.27 -33.19
N ASP A 702 -41.46 -12.14 -33.42
CA ASP A 702 -41.87 -11.17 -32.39
C ASP A 702 -40.72 -10.67 -31.48
N GLY A 703 -39.50 -10.59 -32.02
CA GLY A 703 -38.31 -10.09 -31.31
C GLY A 703 -37.52 -11.13 -30.53
N PHE A 704 -37.89 -12.42 -30.61
CA PHE A 704 -37.24 -13.52 -29.88
C PHE A 704 -36.79 -14.64 -30.79
N ILE A 705 -35.73 -15.33 -30.39
CA ILE A 705 -35.33 -16.62 -30.98
C ILE A 705 -36.37 -17.67 -30.59
N LYS A 706 -37.02 -18.29 -31.58
CA LYS A 706 -38.07 -19.31 -31.37
C LYS A 706 -37.59 -20.73 -31.53
N GLN A 707 -36.68 -20.98 -32.48
CA GLN A 707 -36.10 -22.30 -32.74
C GLN A 707 -34.64 -22.15 -33.16
N VAL A 708 -33.77 -23.06 -32.70
CA VAL A 708 -32.39 -23.19 -33.16
C VAL A 708 -32.12 -24.64 -33.54
N GLY A 709 -31.76 -24.92 -34.79
CA GLY A 709 -31.52 -26.29 -35.24
C GLY A 709 -31.58 -26.46 -36.75
N ASN A 710 -31.60 -27.70 -37.21
CA ASN A 710 -31.53 -28.04 -38.63
C ASN A 710 -32.89 -28.50 -39.19
N ASN A 711 -33.23 -28.07 -40.40
CA ASN A 711 -34.50 -28.36 -41.09
C ASN A 711 -35.75 -27.84 -40.35
N LEU A 712 -35.68 -26.61 -39.83
CA LEU A 712 -36.77 -25.97 -39.09
C LEU A 712 -38.07 -25.84 -39.91
N ILE A 713 -39.23 -25.94 -39.24
CA ILE A 713 -40.55 -25.81 -39.87
C ILE A 713 -41.01 -24.36 -39.79
N ILE A 714 -40.79 -23.62 -40.88
CA ILE A 714 -40.91 -22.15 -40.91
C ILE A 714 -42.28 -21.70 -41.46
N PRO A 715 -42.99 -20.78 -40.78
CA PRO A 715 -44.22 -20.18 -41.29
C PRO A 715 -44.01 -19.38 -42.59
N GLY A 716 -45.03 -19.40 -43.46
CA GLY A 716 -45.04 -18.60 -44.68
C GLY A 716 -44.92 -17.10 -44.43
N GLY A 717 -44.23 -16.40 -45.33
CA GLY A 717 -43.97 -14.96 -45.25
C GLY A 717 -42.67 -14.57 -44.52
N THR A 718 -41.95 -15.53 -43.94
CA THR A 718 -40.67 -15.30 -43.25
C THR A 718 -39.56 -14.84 -44.19
N ARG A 719 -38.85 -13.75 -43.86
CA ARG A 719 -37.65 -13.29 -44.60
C ARG A 719 -36.48 -14.23 -44.29
N THR A 720 -35.82 -14.78 -45.32
CA THR A 720 -34.58 -15.55 -45.14
C THR A 720 -33.34 -14.66 -45.27
N ILE A 721 -32.32 -14.94 -44.48
CA ILE A 721 -30.97 -14.35 -44.51
C ILE A 721 -29.97 -15.50 -44.71
N ASP A 722 -29.06 -15.36 -45.67
CA ASP A 722 -28.08 -16.40 -46.00
C ASP A 722 -26.77 -16.23 -45.21
N ALA A 723 -26.61 -17.07 -44.18
CA ALA A 723 -25.42 -17.13 -43.34
C ALA A 723 -24.43 -18.21 -43.78
N ALA A 724 -24.59 -18.83 -44.97
CA ALA A 724 -23.62 -19.79 -45.49
C ALA A 724 -22.20 -19.21 -45.49
N GLY A 725 -21.27 -19.96 -44.91
CA GLY A 725 -19.86 -19.59 -44.74
C GLY A 725 -19.57 -18.54 -43.66
N LYS A 726 -20.58 -18.07 -42.92
CA LYS A 726 -20.49 -16.99 -41.93
C LYS A 726 -20.77 -17.52 -40.53
N LEU A 727 -20.26 -16.80 -39.53
CA LEU A 727 -20.57 -17.06 -38.14
C LEU A 727 -21.88 -16.36 -37.76
N VAL A 728 -22.65 -16.96 -36.86
CA VAL A 728 -23.88 -16.37 -36.32
C VAL A 728 -23.72 -16.28 -34.81
N ILE A 729 -23.53 -15.04 -34.33
CA ILE A 729 -23.07 -14.75 -32.96
C ILE A 729 -24.10 -13.89 -32.23
N PRO A 730 -24.15 -13.92 -30.89
CA PRO A 730 -24.90 -12.93 -30.13
C PRO A 730 -24.40 -11.52 -30.46
N GLY A 731 -25.30 -10.56 -30.56
CA GLY A 731 -24.90 -9.17 -30.72
C GLY A 731 -24.05 -8.68 -29.56
N GLY A 732 -23.04 -7.85 -29.86
CA GLY A 732 -22.10 -7.35 -28.88
C GLY A 732 -22.79 -6.50 -27.81
N ILE A 733 -22.33 -6.61 -26.57
CA ILE A 733 -22.75 -5.75 -25.46
C ILE A 733 -21.55 -4.89 -25.08
N ASP A 734 -21.62 -3.59 -25.29
CA ASP A 734 -20.60 -2.64 -24.82
C ASP A 734 -20.95 -2.18 -23.40
N THR A 735 -20.01 -2.33 -22.48
CA THR A 735 -20.20 -2.07 -21.05
C THR A 735 -19.73 -0.70 -20.60
N HIS A 736 -19.25 0.14 -21.53
CA HIS A 736 -18.68 1.43 -21.17
C HIS A 736 -18.91 2.50 -22.25
N THR A 737 -20.04 3.22 -22.16
CA THR A 737 -20.35 4.38 -23.02
C THR A 737 -20.69 5.63 -22.22
N HIS A 738 -20.49 6.79 -22.85
CA HIS A 738 -20.83 8.13 -22.31
C HIS A 738 -21.53 8.98 -23.38
N MET A 739 -22.66 8.49 -23.89
CA MET A 739 -23.39 9.13 -24.97
C MET A 739 -23.97 10.47 -24.53
N GLN A 740 -23.75 11.52 -25.32
CA GLN A 740 -24.22 12.88 -25.04
C GLN A 740 -23.76 13.46 -23.68
N LEU A 741 -22.67 12.95 -23.09
CA LEU A 741 -22.19 13.37 -21.77
C LEU A 741 -21.71 14.83 -21.77
N PRO A 742 -22.24 15.72 -20.90
CA PRO A 742 -21.67 17.04 -20.65
C PRO A 742 -20.45 16.92 -19.76
N PHE A 743 -19.25 17.21 -20.28
CA PHE A 743 -17.98 16.98 -19.60
C PHE A 743 -16.91 18.00 -20.01
N MET A 744 -16.09 18.42 -19.05
CA MET A 744 -14.98 19.38 -19.25
C MET A 744 -15.36 20.69 -19.96
N GLY A 745 -16.61 21.15 -19.80
CA GLY A 745 -17.10 22.41 -20.39
C GLY A 745 -17.65 22.29 -21.81
N THR A 746 -17.84 21.07 -22.34
CA THR A 746 -18.53 20.84 -23.61
C THR A 746 -19.32 19.52 -23.55
N THR A 747 -19.95 19.06 -24.63
CA THR A 747 -20.77 17.85 -24.65
C THR A 747 -20.27 16.85 -25.69
N ALA A 748 -20.23 15.55 -25.35
CA ALA A 748 -19.81 14.50 -26.27
C ALA A 748 -20.70 14.46 -27.54
N VAL A 749 -20.08 14.25 -28.71
CA VAL A 749 -20.75 14.43 -30.02
C VAL A 749 -21.54 13.22 -30.48
N ASP A 750 -21.14 12.01 -30.09
CA ASP A 750 -22.02 10.83 -30.20
C ASP A 750 -23.10 10.93 -29.11
N ASP A 751 -24.33 11.20 -29.55
CA ASP A 751 -25.52 11.15 -28.72
C ASP A 751 -26.16 9.76 -28.72
N PHE A 752 -27.20 9.54 -27.91
CA PHE A 752 -27.87 8.24 -27.83
C PHE A 752 -28.44 7.72 -29.16
N TYR A 753 -28.67 8.57 -30.18
CA TYR A 753 -29.08 8.14 -31.51
C TYR A 753 -27.87 7.78 -32.38
N THR A 754 -26.93 8.71 -32.54
CA THR A 754 -25.72 8.54 -33.37
C THR A 754 -24.80 7.43 -32.85
N GLY A 755 -24.55 7.40 -31.54
CA GLY A 755 -23.73 6.38 -30.90
C GLY A 755 -24.33 4.96 -30.96
N THR A 756 -25.64 4.78 -30.75
CA THR A 756 -26.27 3.45 -30.88
C THR A 756 -26.46 3.02 -32.33
N LYS A 757 -26.69 3.96 -33.25
CA LYS A 757 -26.63 3.74 -34.69
C LYS A 757 -25.25 3.20 -35.10
N ALA A 758 -24.17 3.79 -34.57
CA ALA A 758 -22.81 3.34 -34.85
C ALA A 758 -22.47 2.01 -34.14
N ALA A 759 -22.95 1.79 -32.92
CA ALA A 759 -22.87 0.50 -32.23
C ALA A 759 -23.42 -0.63 -33.12
N LEU A 760 -24.62 -0.42 -33.68
CA LEU A 760 -25.26 -1.38 -34.59
C LEU A 760 -24.49 -1.58 -35.89
N ALA A 761 -23.88 -0.53 -36.47
CA ALA A 761 -22.98 -0.67 -37.60
C ALA A 761 -21.75 -1.54 -37.29
N GLY A 762 -21.28 -1.52 -36.04
CA GLY A 762 -20.21 -2.36 -35.53
C GLY A 762 -20.60 -3.77 -35.10
N GLY A 763 -21.89 -4.12 -35.07
CA GLY A 763 -22.37 -5.39 -34.51
C GLY A 763 -22.54 -5.40 -32.98
N THR A 764 -22.46 -4.25 -32.31
CA THR A 764 -22.87 -4.08 -30.92
C THR A 764 -24.38 -3.78 -30.89
N THR A 765 -25.18 -4.62 -30.25
CA THR A 765 -26.65 -4.51 -30.16
C THR A 765 -27.14 -4.08 -28.78
N MET A 766 -26.24 -3.87 -27.82
CA MET A 766 -26.57 -3.24 -26.55
C MET A 766 -25.41 -2.37 -26.05
N ILE A 767 -25.73 -1.22 -25.46
CA ILE A 767 -24.78 -0.39 -24.71
C ILE A 767 -25.19 -0.30 -23.22
N ILE A 768 -24.24 -0.04 -22.33
CA ILE A 768 -24.50 0.36 -20.95
C ILE A 768 -23.78 1.69 -20.70
N ASP A 769 -24.56 2.70 -20.32
CA ASP A 769 -24.12 4.10 -20.26
C ASP A 769 -24.03 4.61 -18.81
N PHE A 770 -23.14 5.58 -18.54
CA PHE A 770 -22.90 6.10 -17.21
C PHE A 770 -23.72 7.36 -16.89
N VAL A 771 -24.73 7.20 -16.04
CA VAL A 771 -25.42 8.32 -15.39
C VAL A 771 -24.44 9.05 -14.47
N MET A 772 -24.10 10.31 -14.78
CA MET A 772 -23.14 11.09 -14.00
C MET A 772 -23.54 12.56 -13.90
N ASP A 773 -23.61 13.08 -12.66
CA ASP A 773 -23.87 14.49 -12.40
C ASP A 773 -22.95 15.03 -11.29
N GLN A 774 -22.94 16.34 -11.12
CA GLN A 774 -22.02 17.07 -10.24
C GLN A 774 -22.12 16.67 -8.76
N LYS A 775 -21.03 16.91 -8.00
CA LYS A 775 -20.95 16.60 -6.56
C LYS A 775 -22.12 17.27 -5.79
N GLY A 776 -22.89 16.48 -5.05
CA GLY A 776 -24.08 16.94 -4.31
C GLY A 776 -25.42 16.82 -5.06
N ALA A 777 -25.45 16.40 -6.32
CA ALA A 777 -26.69 16.12 -7.06
C ALA A 777 -27.35 14.79 -6.63
N SER A 778 -28.66 14.67 -6.85
CA SER A 778 -29.41 13.42 -6.64
C SER A 778 -29.13 12.41 -7.76
N LEU A 779 -28.83 11.16 -7.40
CA LEU A 779 -28.65 10.07 -8.35
C LEU A 779 -29.97 9.72 -9.07
N ILE A 780 -31.12 9.95 -8.43
CA ILE A 780 -32.44 9.67 -9.02
C ILE A 780 -32.77 10.69 -10.11
N ASP A 781 -32.51 11.98 -9.87
CA ASP A 781 -32.74 13.03 -10.87
C ASP A 781 -31.77 12.89 -12.05
N ALA A 782 -30.50 12.55 -11.79
CA ALA A 782 -29.55 12.21 -12.83
C ALA A 782 -30.01 11.00 -13.67
N TYR A 783 -30.50 9.93 -13.03
CA TYR A 783 -31.05 8.76 -13.74
C TYR A 783 -32.26 9.15 -14.61
N ASN A 784 -33.18 9.95 -14.09
CA ASN A 784 -34.36 10.43 -14.83
C ASN A 784 -33.96 11.29 -16.04
N LYS A 785 -32.95 12.15 -15.89
CA LYS A 785 -32.34 12.97 -16.95
C LYS A 785 -31.74 12.11 -18.06
N TRP A 786 -30.95 11.09 -17.72
CA TRP A 786 -30.39 10.12 -18.69
C TRP A 786 -31.47 9.34 -19.42
N ARG A 787 -32.46 8.78 -18.69
CA ARG A 787 -33.61 8.09 -19.30
C ARG A 787 -34.37 8.99 -20.28
N GLY A 788 -34.59 10.25 -19.91
CA GLY A 788 -35.23 11.26 -20.76
C GLY A 788 -34.45 11.61 -22.03
N TRP A 789 -33.12 11.51 -22.01
CA TRP A 789 -32.29 11.65 -23.21
C TRP A 789 -32.29 10.37 -24.07
N ALA A 790 -32.20 9.20 -23.46
CA ALA A 790 -31.96 7.93 -24.14
C ALA A 790 -33.23 7.29 -24.72
N ASP A 791 -34.34 7.21 -23.96
CA ASP A 791 -35.56 6.48 -24.36
C ASP A 791 -36.15 6.99 -25.70
N GLY A 792 -36.01 8.30 -25.98
CA GLY A 792 -36.46 8.92 -27.22
C GLY A 792 -35.44 8.90 -28.36
N LYS A 793 -34.28 8.24 -28.19
CA LYS A 793 -33.14 8.30 -29.12
C LYS A 793 -32.60 6.94 -29.56
N VAL A 794 -32.44 6.00 -28.64
CA VAL A 794 -31.68 4.75 -28.89
C VAL A 794 -32.20 3.90 -30.05
N CYS A 795 -31.29 3.40 -30.89
CA CYS A 795 -31.59 2.46 -31.98
C CYS A 795 -31.46 0.99 -31.55
N CYS A 796 -30.73 0.70 -30.48
CA CYS A 796 -30.55 -0.62 -29.90
C CYS A 796 -30.96 -0.62 -28.42
N ASP A 797 -31.17 -1.80 -27.82
CA ASP A 797 -31.45 -1.90 -26.38
C ASP A 797 -30.28 -1.32 -25.55
N TYR A 798 -30.57 -0.83 -24.34
CA TYR A 798 -29.55 -0.23 -23.47
C TYR A 798 -29.83 -0.43 -21.98
N ALA A 799 -28.82 -0.27 -21.14
CA ALA A 799 -28.97 -0.17 -19.69
C ALA A 799 -28.18 1.02 -19.15
N LEU A 800 -28.24 1.27 -17.83
CA LEU A 800 -27.56 2.37 -17.16
C LEU A 800 -26.80 1.91 -15.91
N HIS A 801 -25.58 2.39 -15.78
CA HIS A 801 -24.81 2.42 -14.53
C HIS A 801 -25.01 3.78 -13.83
N ALA A 802 -24.87 3.86 -12.51
CA ALA A 802 -24.95 5.13 -11.78
C ALA A 802 -23.62 5.53 -11.11
N CYS A 803 -23.11 6.72 -11.42
CA CYS A 803 -21.89 7.24 -10.82
C CYS A 803 -22.14 7.84 -9.42
N VAL A 804 -21.41 7.35 -8.43
CA VAL A 804 -21.41 7.86 -7.06
C VAL A 804 -20.25 8.85 -6.92
N THR A 805 -20.57 10.15 -7.06
CA THR A 805 -19.59 11.27 -7.09
C THR A 805 -19.41 11.95 -5.72
N TRP A 806 -20.20 11.54 -4.73
CA TRP A 806 -20.13 11.93 -3.31
C TRP A 806 -20.77 10.85 -2.45
N TRP A 807 -20.42 10.78 -1.16
CA TRP A 807 -21.07 9.88 -0.22
C TRP A 807 -21.95 10.61 0.80
N SER A 808 -23.14 10.05 1.07
CA SER A 808 -24.02 10.51 2.16
C SER A 808 -25.15 9.50 2.45
N GLU A 809 -25.83 9.71 3.58
CA GLU A 809 -27.09 9.03 3.90
C GLU A 809 -28.25 9.36 2.94
N GLN A 810 -28.13 10.36 2.05
CA GLN A 810 -29.06 10.53 0.92
C GLN A 810 -28.67 9.58 -0.22
N VAL A 811 -27.43 9.66 -0.69
CA VAL A 811 -26.85 8.83 -1.77
C VAL A 811 -27.11 7.34 -1.53
N LYS A 812 -26.86 6.88 -0.30
CA LYS A 812 -27.14 5.51 0.15
C LYS A 812 -28.60 5.09 -0.06
N LYS A 813 -29.57 5.96 0.23
CA LYS A 813 -31.00 5.69 0.03
C LYS A 813 -31.37 5.73 -1.46
N GLU A 814 -30.77 6.63 -2.23
CA GLU A 814 -30.97 6.74 -3.67
C GLU A 814 -30.42 5.52 -4.42
N MET A 815 -29.25 4.99 -4.02
CA MET A 815 -28.72 3.71 -4.51
C MET A 815 -29.69 2.56 -4.25
N THR A 816 -30.32 2.51 -3.07
CA THR A 816 -31.34 1.49 -2.75
C THR A 816 -32.53 1.57 -3.70
N VAL A 817 -33.04 2.78 -3.98
CA VAL A 817 -34.14 3.00 -4.94
C VAL A 817 -33.72 2.62 -6.37
N LEU A 818 -32.51 2.98 -6.79
CA LEU A 818 -31.98 2.62 -8.12
C LEU A 818 -31.85 1.10 -8.29
N ALA A 819 -31.34 0.40 -7.26
CA ALA A 819 -31.19 -1.05 -7.23
C ALA A 819 -32.51 -1.82 -7.18
N GLN A 820 -33.50 -1.34 -6.41
CA GLN A 820 -34.75 -2.07 -6.14
C GLN A 820 -35.90 -1.69 -7.08
N GLU A 821 -35.98 -0.43 -7.53
CA GLU A 821 -37.10 0.07 -8.34
C GLU A 821 -36.75 0.44 -9.78
N LYS A 822 -35.49 0.83 -10.05
CA LYS A 822 -35.09 1.37 -11.38
C LYS A 822 -34.30 0.37 -12.23
N GLY A 823 -33.82 -0.73 -11.65
CA GLY A 823 -33.09 -1.77 -12.37
C GLY A 823 -31.65 -1.40 -12.69
N VAL A 824 -30.95 -0.79 -11.73
CA VAL A 824 -29.51 -0.46 -11.82
C VAL A 824 -28.77 -1.31 -10.78
N ASN A 825 -28.09 -2.37 -11.21
CA ASN A 825 -27.32 -3.25 -10.33
C ASN A 825 -25.83 -2.87 -10.19
N SER A 826 -25.43 -1.70 -10.66
CA SER A 826 -24.02 -1.37 -10.83
C SER A 826 -23.74 0.13 -10.64
N PHE A 827 -22.76 0.43 -9.80
CA PHE A 827 -22.44 1.79 -9.34
C PHE A 827 -20.95 2.11 -9.55
N LYS A 828 -20.61 3.26 -10.13
CA LYS A 828 -19.23 3.66 -10.47
C LYS A 828 -18.70 4.75 -9.53
N MET A 829 -17.57 4.46 -8.91
CA MET A 829 -16.84 5.34 -8.00
C MET A 829 -15.51 5.77 -8.63
N PHE A 830 -14.95 6.89 -8.18
CA PHE A 830 -13.72 7.46 -8.74
C PHE A 830 -12.66 7.66 -7.66
N MET A 831 -11.43 7.22 -7.93
CA MET A 831 -10.24 7.53 -7.12
C MET A 831 -9.43 8.71 -7.70
N ALA A 832 -9.77 9.13 -8.91
CA ALA A 832 -9.23 10.29 -9.60
C ALA A 832 -10.22 11.46 -9.62
N TYR A 833 -9.87 12.56 -10.30
CA TYR A 833 -10.65 13.80 -10.34
C TYR A 833 -10.87 14.37 -8.93
N LYS A 834 -9.75 14.62 -8.23
CA LYS A 834 -9.70 15.29 -6.93
C LYS A 834 -10.55 16.56 -6.95
N ASP A 835 -11.26 16.83 -5.85
CA ASP A 835 -12.12 18.01 -5.66
C ASP A 835 -13.31 18.12 -6.65
N VAL A 836 -13.60 17.05 -7.41
CA VAL A 836 -14.72 16.96 -8.38
C VAL A 836 -15.52 15.66 -8.21
N LEU A 837 -14.94 14.50 -8.53
CA LEU A 837 -15.61 13.18 -8.50
C LEU A 837 -15.00 12.22 -7.47
N MET A 838 -13.78 12.52 -7.01
CA MET A 838 -13.02 11.65 -6.12
C MET A 838 -13.77 11.34 -4.82
N LEU A 839 -13.80 10.05 -4.49
CA LEU A 839 -14.15 9.53 -3.17
C LEU A 839 -12.89 9.12 -2.40
N GLU A 840 -12.92 9.34 -1.10
CA GLU A 840 -11.88 8.99 -0.16
C GLU A 840 -11.92 7.48 0.23
N ASP A 841 -10.81 6.91 0.73
CA ASP A 841 -10.71 5.47 1.08
C ASP A 841 -11.85 4.96 2.00
N ASP A 842 -12.33 5.81 2.90
CA ASP A 842 -13.44 5.51 3.82
C ASP A 842 -14.83 5.73 3.20
N GLU A 843 -15.01 6.67 2.27
CA GLU A 843 -16.23 6.76 1.44
C GLU A 843 -16.35 5.55 0.51
N LEU A 844 -15.22 5.06 -0.03
CA LEU A 844 -15.16 3.84 -0.83
C LEU A 844 -15.53 2.60 0.00
N TYR A 845 -15.04 2.46 1.23
CA TYR A 845 -15.40 1.32 2.10
C TYR A 845 -16.90 1.26 2.41
N GLU A 846 -17.51 2.39 2.75
CA GLU A 846 -18.95 2.49 3.01
C GLU A 846 -19.77 2.24 1.73
N THR A 847 -19.37 2.83 0.59
CA THR A 847 -20.06 2.64 -0.70
C THR A 847 -19.97 1.18 -1.16
N PHE A 848 -18.81 0.54 -1.04
CA PHE A 848 -18.62 -0.88 -1.36
C PHE A 848 -19.41 -1.79 -0.40
N SER A 849 -19.44 -1.46 0.90
CA SER A 849 -20.28 -2.18 1.87
C SER A 849 -21.77 -2.08 1.54
N HIS A 850 -22.24 -0.92 1.09
CA HIS A 850 -23.63 -0.76 0.65
C HIS A 850 -23.93 -1.49 -0.67
N CYS A 851 -22.99 -1.48 -1.63
CA CYS A 851 -23.10 -2.29 -2.86
C CYS A 851 -23.23 -3.79 -2.54
N ARG A 852 -22.40 -4.32 -1.62
CA ARG A 852 -22.52 -5.68 -1.07
C ARG A 852 -23.93 -5.96 -0.55
N ASP A 853 -24.48 -5.08 0.28
CA ASP A 853 -25.77 -5.28 0.95
C ASP A 853 -26.98 -5.15 0.01
N LEU A 854 -26.86 -4.41 -1.09
CA LEU A 854 -27.86 -4.35 -2.18
C LEU A 854 -27.79 -5.56 -3.13
N GLY A 855 -26.67 -6.29 -3.16
CA GLY A 855 -26.38 -7.25 -4.23
C GLY A 855 -25.94 -6.58 -5.54
N ALA A 856 -25.40 -5.36 -5.46
CA ALA A 856 -24.98 -4.54 -6.60
C ALA A 856 -23.45 -4.55 -6.79
N LEU A 857 -23.00 -4.50 -8.04
CA LEU A 857 -21.59 -4.49 -8.40
C LEU A 857 -20.95 -3.10 -8.17
N ALA A 858 -19.89 -3.05 -7.36
CA ALA A 858 -19.07 -1.86 -7.24
C ALA A 858 -18.11 -1.76 -8.43
N MET A 859 -18.15 -0.66 -9.18
CA MET A 859 -17.25 -0.34 -10.29
C MET A 859 -16.31 0.80 -9.89
N VAL A 860 -15.06 0.78 -10.32
CA VAL A 860 -14.07 1.80 -9.92
C VAL A 860 -13.22 2.32 -11.07
N HIS A 861 -13.19 3.65 -11.25
CA HIS A 861 -12.14 4.33 -12.00
C HIS A 861 -10.94 4.53 -11.06
N ALA A 862 -9.86 3.80 -11.32
CA ALA A 862 -8.72 3.66 -10.43
C ALA A 862 -7.45 4.32 -10.99
N GLU A 863 -7.28 5.61 -10.74
CA GLU A 863 -5.97 6.31 -10.76
C GLU A 863 -5.85 7.14 -9.47
N ASN A 864 -4.65 7.40 -8.94
CA ASN A 864 -4.47 8.24 -7.74
C ASN A 864 -4.71 9.74 -8.04
N GLY A 865 -5.87 10.27 -7.61
CA GLY A 865 -6.26 11.66 -7.87
C GLY A 865 -5.36 12.73 -7.24
N HIS A 866 -4.73 12.48 -6.09
CA HIS A 866 -3.80 13.42 -5.47
C HIS A 866 -2.53 13.57 -6.30
N LEU A 867 -1.94 12.45 -6.72
CA LEU A 867 -0.75 12.44 -7.59
C LEU A 867 -1.03 13.10 -8.93
N ILE A 868 -2.18 12.82 -9.56
CA ILE A 868 -2.58 13.44 -10.83
C ILE A 868 -2.66 14.97 -10.69
N ALA A 869 -3.31 15.49 -9.65
CA ALA A 869 -3.46 16.93 -9.45
C ALA A 869 -2.10 17.62 -9.24
N LEU A 870 -1.22 17.02 -8.45
CA LEU A 870 0.12 17.54 -8.15
C LEU A 870 1.02 17.48 -9.40
N LYS A 871 1.14 16.32 -10.05
CA LYS A 871 1.99 16.17 -11.25
C LYS A 871 1.49 16.94 -12.45
N SER A 872 0.18 17.08 -12.64
CA SER A 872 -0.35 17.92 -13.72
C SER A 872 0.01 19.40 -13.52
N SER A 873 0.08 19.85 -12.27
CA SER A 873 0.50 21.23 -11.93
C SER A 873 2.01 21.42 -12.08
N GLU A 874 2.80 20.43 -11.67
CA GLU A 874 4.27 20.40 -11.83
C GLU A 874 4.70 20.47 -13.30
N LEU A 875 4.11 19.66 -14.18
CA LEU A 875 4.45 19.63 -15.61
C LEU A 875 4.08 20.94 -16.33
N ILE A 876 2.95 21.55 -15.99
CA ILE A 876 2.55 22.87 -16.50
C ILE A 876 3.54 23.96 -16.04
N ALA A 877 4.02 23.90 -14.79
CA ALA A 877 5.07 24.81 -14.31
C ALA A 877 6.43 24.58 -14.99
N GLN A 878 6.70 23.37 -15.48
CA GLN A 878 7.85 23.03 -16.35
C GLN A 878 7.64 23.41 -17.82
N GLY A 879 6.48 23.97 -18.20
CA GLY A 879 6.16 24.36 -19.58
C GLY A 879 5.66 23.22 -20.48
N ILE A 880 5.42 22.03 -19.94
CA ILE A 880 4.90 20.87 -20.68
C ILE A 880 3.38 20.99 -20.74
N THR A 881 2.88 21.68 -21.76
CA THR A 881 1.45 21.99 -21.95
C THR A 881 0.74 21.07 -22.94
N GLY A 882 1.47 20.32 -23.76
CA GLY A 882 0.92 19.45 -24.80
C GLY A 882 0.37 18.11 -24.29
N PRO A 883 -0.33 17.33 -25.14
CA PRO A 883 -0.95 16.04 -24.78
C PRO A 883 -0.01 15.00 -24.14
N GLU A 884 1.31 15.07 -24.37
CA GLU A 884 2.30 14.24 -23.69
C GLU A 884 2.31 14.46 -22.17
N GLY A 885 2.01 15.68 -21.70
CA GLY A 885 1.86 16.01 -20.29
C GLY A 885 0.73 15.23 -19.62
N HIS A 886 -0.30 14.86 -20.39
CA HIS A 886 -1.43 14.06 -19.92
C HIS A 886 -1.08 12.59 -19.67
N ALA A 887 -0.11 12.01 -20.38
CA ALA A 887 0.45 10.70 -19.98
C ALA A 887 1.47 10.84 -18.85
N LEU A 888 2.33 11.85 -18.92
CA LEU A 888 3.43 12.06 -17.98
C LEU A 888 2.96 12.36 -16.54
N CYS A 889 1.77 12.95 -16.34
CA CYS A 889 1.23 13.19 -14.99
C CYS A 889 0.64 11.94 -14.30
N ARG A 890 0.53 10.81 -15.03
CA ARG A 890 -0.20 9.60 -14.62
C ARG A 890 0.38 8.32 -15.26
N PRO A 891 1.67 8.02 -15.06
CA PRO A 891 2.26 6.76 -15.55
C PRO A 891 1.57 5.53 -14.92
N GLU A 892 1.81 4.34 -15.46
CA GLU A 892 1.00 3.16 -15.13
C GLU A 892 0.98 2.76 -13.66
N GLU A 893 1.98 3.14 -12.86
CA GLU A 893 1.96 2.86 -11.43
C GLU A 893 0.93 3.69 -10.66
N VAL A 894 0.49 4.84 -11.21
CA VAL A 894 -0.60 5.68 -10.66
C VAL A 894 -1.96 5.00 -10.82
N GLU A 895 -2.13 4.18 -11.86
CA GLU A 895 -3.28 3.28 -12.06
C GLU A 895 -3.14 2.03 -11.18
N THR A 896 -1.97 1.39 -11.23
CA THR A 896 -1.67 0.12 -10.54
C THR A 896 -1.84 0.22 -9.01
N GLU A 897 -1.41 1.34 -8.42
CA GLU A 897 -1.62 1.66 -7.01
C GLU A 897 -3.10 1.66 -6.66
N ALA A 898 -3.87 2.50 -7.36
CA ALA A 898 -5.29 2.68 -7.12
C ALA A 898 -6.08 1.37 -7.36
N VAL A 899 -5.68 0.57 -8.36
CA VAL A 899 -6.25 -0.78 -8.60
C VAL A 899 -5.97 -1.71 -7.42
N GLN A 900 -4.73 -1.76 -6.92
CA GLN A 900 -4.39 -2.56 -5.73
C GLN A 900 -5.18 -2.08 -4.50
N ARG A 901 -5.34 -0.77 -4.33
CA ARG A 901 -6.06 -0.15 -3.22
C ARG A 901 -7.56 -0.42 -3.25
N ALA A 902 -8.22 -0.21 -4.38
CA ALA A 902 -9.64 -0.54 -4.53
C ALA A 902 -9.91 -2.03 -4.26
N ILE A 903 -9.04 -2.93 -4.73
CA ILE A 903 -9.14 -4.37 -4.47
C ILE A 903 -8.98 -4.70 -2.98
N THR A 904 -8.07 -4.03 -2.27
CA THR A 904 -7.90 -4.23 -0.81
C THR A 904 -9.09 -3.70 -0.01
N ILE A 905 -9.62 -2.53 -0.35
CA ILE A 905 -10.82 -1.95 0.29
C ILE A 905 -12.05 -2.85 0.04
N ALA A 906 -12.27 -3.28 -1.21
CA ALA A 906 -13.38 -4.16 -1.57
C ALA A 906 -13.29 -5.54 -0.91
N ASP A 907 -12.08 -6.10 -0.79
CA ASP A 907 -11.90 -7.38 -0.11
C ASP A 907 -12.22 -7.32 1.39
N ALA A 908 -11.77 -6.25 2.06
CA ALA A 908 -12.06 -6.00 3.46
C ALA A 908 -13.56 -5.70 3.71
N ALA A 909 -14.22 -5.01 2.77
CA ALA A 909 -15.67 -4.81 2.77
C ALA A 909 -16.46 -6.10 2.44
N GLY A 910 -15.81 -7.15 1.94
CA GLY A 910 -16.46 -8.38 1.48
C GLY A 910 -17.31 -8.20 0.22
N CYS A 911 -16.95 -7.22 -0.63
CA CYS A 911 -17.71 -6.78 -1.80
C CYS A 911 -17.05 -7.23 -3.13
N PRO A 912 -17.82 -7.63 -4.16
CA PRO A 912 -17.33 -7.78 -5.53
C PRO A 912 -16.94 -6.45 -6.18
N LEU A 913 -15.79 -6.41 -6.85
CA LEU A 913 -15.27 -5.23 -7.53
C LEU A 913 -15.15 -5.43 -9.04
N TYR A 914 -15.40 -4.37 -9.81
CA TYR A 914 -15.18 -4.29 -11.25
C TYR A 914 -14.26 -3.10 -11.55
N VAL A 915 -13.04 -3.36 -11.99
CA VAL A 915 -12.12 -2.32 -12.45
C VAL A 915 -12.46 -2.00 -13.90
N VAL A 916 -13.01 -0.81 -14.13
CA VAL A 916 -13.31 -0.33 -15.49
C VAL A 916 -12.03 0.07 -16.22
N HIS A 917 -12.06 0.11 -17.56
CA HIS A 917 -11.02 0.66 -18.46
C HIS A 917 -9.58 0.45 -17.95
N VAL A 918 -9.16 -0.82 -17.82
CA VAL A 918 -7.79 -1.21 -17.47
C VAL A 918 -6.89 -0.91 -18.67
N MET A 919 -5.90 -0.05 -18.48
CA MET A 919 -5.06 0.47 -19.58
C MET A 919 -3.60 0.00 -19.51
N SER A 920 -3.14 -0.50 -18.37
CA SER A 920 -1.74 -0.93 -18.16
C SER A 920 -1.59 -2.42 -17.84
N LYS A 921 -0.40 -2.95 -18.17
CA LYS A 921 0.00 -4.32 -17.87
C LYS A 921 0.00 -4.57 -16.36
N SER A 922 0.60 -3.66 -15.60
CA SER A 922 0.78 -3.78 -14.16
C SER A 922 -0.55 -3.74 -13.38
N SER A 923 -1.54 -2.96 -13.82
CA SER A 923 -2.91 -3.05 -13.30
C SER A 923 -3.54 -4.42 -13.58
N ALA A 924 -3.39 -4.93 -14.81
CA ALA A 924 -3.93 -6.21 -15.20
C ALA A 924 -3.26 -7.39 -14.43
N ASP A 925 -1.96 -7.30 -14.15
CA ASP A 925 -1.21 -8.23 -13.29
C ASP A 925 -1.74 -8.24 -11.85
N VAL A 926 -2.01 -7.06 -11.29
CA VAL A 926 -2.61 -6.93 -9.93
C VAL A 926 -4.00 -7.58 -9.90
N ILE A 927 -4.80 -7.44 -10.96
CA ILE A 927 -6.10 -8.11 -11.10
C ILE A 927 -5.91 -9.64 -11.19
N GLY A 928 -5.02 -10.14 -12.04
CA GLY A 928 -4.74 -11.58 -12.20
C GLY A 928 -4.19 -12.24 -10.92
N LYS A 929 -3.23 -11.61 -10.23
CA LYS A 929 -2.72 -12.06 -8.93
C LYS A 929 -3.85 -12.10 -7.90
N SER A 930 -4.68 -11.05 -7.83
CA SER A 930 -5.81 -10.97 -6.90
C SER A 930 -6.88 -12.04 -7.15
N ARG A 931 -7.18 -12.34 -8.42
CA ARG A 931 -8.11 -13.41 -8.81
C ARG A 931 -7.57 -14.79 -8.44
N THR A 932 -6.27 -15.02 -8.64
CA THR A 932 -5.56 -16.24 -8.20
C THR A 932 -5.60 -16.42 -6.68
N MET A 933 -5.53 -15.31 -5.92
CA MET A 933 -5.75 -15.28 -4.46
C MET A 933 -7.23 -15.44 -4.04
N GLY A 934 -8.16 -15.66 -4.98
CA GLY A 934 -9.58 -15.85 -4.69
C GLY A 934 -10.33 -14.57 -4.29
N LYS A 935 -9.82 -13.38 -4.66
CA LYS A 935 -10.57 -12.12 -4.58
C LYS A 935 -11.60 -12.06 -5.69
N ILE A 936 -12.80 -11.52 -5.38
CA ILE A 936 -13.89 -11.38 -6.36
C ILE A 936 -13.71 -10.04 -7.06
N VAL A 937 -12.77 -10.01 -8.00
CA VAL A 937 -12.51 -8.85 -8.86
C VAL A 937 -12.66 -9.24 -10.34
N PHE A 938 -13.30 -8.33 -11.09
CA PHE A 938 -13.40 -8.33 -12.53
C PHE A 938 -12.58 -7.18 -13.11
N GLY A 939 -12.00 -7.38 -14.30
CA GLY A 939 -11.27 -6.37 -15.05
C GLY A 939 -11.84 -6.20 -16.46
N GLU A 940 -12.09 -4.96 -16.84
CA GLU A 940 -12.53 -4.54 -18.16
C GLU A 940 -11.37 -4.00 -18.97
N ALA A 941 -11.06 -4.60 -20.11
CA ALA A 941 -10.26 -3.95 -21.14
C ALA A 941 -11.19 -3.11 -22.04
N ILE A 942 -10.66 -2.10 -22.73
CA ILE A 942 -11.45 -1.35 -23.72
C ILE A 942 -10.81 -1.42 -25.11
N ALA A 943 -11.62 -1.22 -26.15
CA ALA A 943 -11.17 -1.26 -27.55
C ALA A 943 -9.90 -0.41 -27.79
N ALA A 944 -9.82 0.78 -27.19
CA ALA A 944 -8.66 1.66 -27.28
C ALA A 944 -7.38 0.99 -26.77
N GLY A 945 -7.40 0.46 -25.53
CA GLY A 945 -6.26 -0.23 -24.92
C GLY A 945 -5.89 -1.56 -25.58
N LEU A 946 -6.81 -2.20 -26.31
CA LEU A 946 -6.59 -3.44 -27.06
C LEU A 946 -6.14 -3.21 -28.52
N GLY A 947 -6.40 -2.04 -29.10
CA GLY A 947 -6.13 -1.74 -30.51
C GLY A 947 -5.06 -0.68 -30.79
N ALA A 948 -4.86 0.27 -29.87
CA ALA A 948 -3.98 1.43 -30.03
C ALA A 948 -2.97 1.54 -28.86
N ASN A 949 -1.97 2.43 -28.99
CA ASN A 949 -0.97 2.67 -27.93
C ASN A 949 -0.67 4.17 -27.76
N GLY A 950 -0.06 4.50 -26.62
CA GLY A 950 0.12 5.87 -26.12
C GLY A 950 1.15 6.72 -26.85
N SER A 951 2.01 6.14 -27.70
CA SER A 951 3.04 6.91 -28.43
C SER A 951 2.45 8.02 -29.30
N GLN A 952 1.17 7.91 -29.69
CA GLN A 952 0.43 8.91 -30.45
C GLN A 952 0.31 10.26 -29.72
N GLN A 953 0.37 10.30 -28.37
CA GLN A 953 0.34 11.55 -27.60
C GLN A 953 1.63 12.38 -27.76
N TRP A 954 2.74 11.77 -28.20
CA TRP A 954 3.98 12.46 -28.57
C TRP A 954 4.02 12.89 -30.05
N ASN A 955 2.93 12.74 -30.81
CA ASN A 955 2.87 13.18 -32.20
C ASN A 955 3.01 14.72 -32.32
N THR A 956 3.77 15.18 -33.31
CA THR A 956 4.00 16.62 -33.56
C THR A 956 2.76 17.35 -34.07
N CYS A 957 1.82 16.63 -34.70
CA CYS A 957 0.48 17.16 -34.99
C CYS A 957 -0.34 17.21 -33.69
N TRP A 958 -0.54 18.40 -33.14
CA TRP A 958 -1.29 18.61 -31.90
C TRP A 958 -2.70 17.96 -31.96
N ARG A 959 -3.43 18.12 -33.07
CA ARG A 959 -4.78 17.52 -33.26
C ARG A 959 -4.75 15.99 -33.14
N HIS A 960 -3.73 15.35 -33.72
CA HIS A 960 -3.58 13.89 -33.66
C HIS A 960 -3.27 13.41 -32.25
N ALA A 961 -2.36 14.11 -31.55
CA ALA A 961 -2.01 13.81 -30.18
C ALA A 961 -3.20 13.99 -29.21
N ALA A 962 -3.95 15.09 -29.33
CA ALA A 962 -5.14 15.36 -28.53
C ALA A 962 -6.30 14.40 -28.81
N GLY A 963 -6.41 13.88 -30.04
CA GLY A 963 -7.36 12.83 -30.42
C GLY A 963 -7.18 11.51 -29.65
N HIS A 964 -6.03 11.30 -29.00
CA HIS A 964 -5.70 10.11 -28.20
C HIS A 964 -5.73 10.37 -26.67
N VAL A 965 -6.27 11.52 -26.22
CA VAL A 965 -6.35 11.89 -24.80
C VAL A 965 -7.61 11.33 -24.15
N MET A 966 -7.43 10.40 -23.21
CA MET A 966 -8.44 9.80 -22.33
C MET A 966 -7.84 9.41 -20.97
N SER A 967 -8.65 9.05 -19.97
CA SER A 967 -8.20 8.77 -18.59
C SER A 967 -8.78 7.44 -18.07
N PRO A 968 -7.97 6.41 -17.73
CA PRO A 968 -6.51 6.37 -17.82
C PRO A 968 -6.00 6.47 -19.26
N PRO A 969 -4.75 6.90 -19.49
CA PRO A 969 -4.24 7.14 -20.84
C PRO A 969 -3.81 5.83 -21.50
N LEU A 970 -3.85 5.81 -22.83
CA LEU A 970 -3.14 4.81 -23.63
C LEU A 970 -1.65 4.78 -23.21
N ARG A 971 -1.12 3.60 -22.92
CA ARG A 971 0.25 3.44 -22.42
C ARG A 971 1.27 3.47 -23.57
N PRO A 972 2.42 4.16 -23.42
CA PRO A 972 3.37 4.35 -24.51
C PRO A 972 4.18 3.09 -24.85
N ASP A 973 4.22 2.07 -23.98
CA ASP A 973 4.76 0.75 -24.31
C ASP A 973 3.90 0.10 -25.42
N PRO A 974 4.45 -0.13 -26.63
CA PRO A 974 3.68 -0.64 -27.76
C PRO A 974 3.22 -2.10 -27.59
N THR A 975 3.75 -2.84 -26.62
CA THR A 975 3.38 -4.23 -26.33
C THR A 975 2.27 -4.36 -25.29
N THR A 976 1.79 -3.25 -24.71
CA THR A 976 0.63 -3.25 -23.79
C THR A 976 -0.65 -3.82 -24.40
N PRO A 977 -1.06 -3.48 -25.64
CA PRO A 977 -2.32 -3.98 -26.20
C PRO A 977 -2.33 -5.49 -26.43
N GLU A 978 -1.19 -6.03 -26.87
CA GLU A 978 -1.02 -7.47 -27.06
C GLU A 978 -1.06 -8.23 -25.73
N TYR A 979 -0.52 -7.64 -24.66
CA TYR A 979 -0.54 -8.22 -23.31
C TYR A 979 -1.93 -8.18 -22.67
N LEU A 980 -2.65 -7.05 -22.78
CA LEU A 980 -4.03 -6.95 -22.33
C LEU A 980 -4.93 -7.94 -23.09
N MET A 981 -4.65 -8.21 -24.36
CA MET A 981 -5.35 -9.24 -25.14
C MET A 981 -5.02 -10.68 -24.67
N ASP A 982 -3.80 -10.97 -24.22
CA ASP A 982 -3.46 -12.28 -23.63
C ASP A 982 -4.18 -12.50 -22.29
N LEU A 983 -4.22 -11.49 -21.42
CA LEU A 983 -4.93 -11.57 -20.14
C LEU A 983 -6.46 -11.62 -20.34
N LEU A 984 -6.97 -11.01 -21.42
CA LEU A 984 -8.37 -11.14 -21.86
C LEU A 984 -8.66 -12.55 -22.43
N ALA A 985 -7.72 -13.18 -23.12
CA ALA A 985 -7.83 -14.57 -23.55
C ALA A 985 -7.82 -15.53 -22.35
N ASN A 986 -6.86 -15.36 -21.42
CA ASN A 986 -6.67 -16.20 -20.23
C ASN A 986 -7.74 -15.99 -19.13
N ASN A 987 -8.66 -15.04 -19.31
CA ASN A 987 -9.72 -14.72 -18.37
C ASN A 987 -9.25 -14.08 -17.04
N ASP A 988 -8.10 -13.40 -17.06
CA ASP A 988 -7.65 -12.46 -16.02
C ASP A 988 -8.29 -11.08 -16.18
N LEU A 989 -8.59 -10.70 -17.43
CA LEU A 989 -9.62 -9.71 -17.81
C LEU A 989 -10.81 -10.47 -18.42
N GLN A 990 -12.04 -9.97 -18.28
CA GLN A 990 -13.26 -10.76 -18.59
C GLN A 990 -14.23 -10.11 -19.57
N VAL A 991 -14.20 -8.79 -19.69
CA VAL A 991 -15.23 -7.99 -20.36
C VAL A 991 -14.57 -6.90 -21.20
N THR A 992 -15.23 -6.50 -22.28
CA THR A 992 -14.75 -5.41 -23.14
C THR A 992 -15.79 -4.31 -23.37
N GLY A 993 -15.47 -3.10 -22.91
CA GLY A 993 -16.20 -1.88 -23.26
C GLY A 993 -15.44 -1.05 -24.32
N THR A 994 -15.81 0.23 -24.46
CA THR A 994 -15.06 1.19 -25.28
C THR A 994 -14.59 2.45 -24.56
N ASP A 995 -15.28 2.87 -23.49
CA ASP A 995 -15.18 4.21 -22.91
C ASP A 995 -15.50 5.30 -23.96
N ASN A 996 -16.50 5.02 -24.82
CA ASN A 996 -16.84 5.87 -25.96
C ASN A 996 -17.39 7.23 -25.49
N CYS A 997 -16.54 8.25 -25.55
CA CYS A 997 -16.80 9.61 -25.10
C CYS A 997 -16.11 10.57 -26.08
N THR A 998 -16.82 10.94 -27.13
CA THR A 998 -16.20 11.51 -28.33
C THR A 998 -16.30 13.02 -28.40
N PHE A 999 -15.22 13.66 -28.85
CA PHE A 999 -15.12 15.12 -28.99
C PHE A 999 -14.41 15.47 -30.28
N ASN A 1000 -14.96 16.41 -31.05
CA ASN A 1000 -14.37 16.92 -32.27
C ASN A 1000 -13.08 17.71 -32.00
N ALA A 1001 -12.27 17.93 -33.04
CA ALA A 1001 -10.99 18.61 -32.90
C ALA A 1001 -11.07 20.06 -32.37
N ASP A 1002 -12.19 20.75 -32.55
CA ASP A 1002 -12.46 22.10 -32.01
C ASP A 1002 -12.78 22.07 -30.51
N GLN A 1003 -13.51 21.05 -30.06
CA GLN A 1003 -13.75 20.76 -28.64
C GLN A 1003 -12.46 20.30 -27.94
N LYS A 1004 -11.69 19.40 -28.55
CA LYS A 1004 -10.37 19.01 -28.04
C LYS A 1004 -9.48 20.24 -27.85
N ALA A 1005 -9.51 21.19 -28.80
CA ALA A 1005 -8.68 22.39 -28.80
C ALA A 1005 -8.97 23.41 -27.66
N ILE A 1006 -9.99 23.20 -26.83
CA ILE A 1006 -10.17 23.93 -25.56
C ILE A 1006 -8.91 23.80 -24.68
N GLY A 1007 -8.21 22.67 -24.74
CA GLY A 1007 -6.93 22.43 -24.05
C GLY A 1007 -5.68 22.61 -24.91
N LYS A 1008 -5.71 23.39 -25.99
CA LYS A 1008 -4.56 23.53 -26.91
C LYS A 1008 -3.27 24.07 -26.25
N ASP A 1009 -3.41 24.91 -25.22
CA ASP A 1009 -2.30 25.51 -24.47
C ASP A 1009 -2.17 24.94 -23.03
N ASP A 1010 -3.00 23.94 -22.67
CA ASP A 1010 -3.07 23.35 -21.31
C ASP A 1010 -3.77 21.99 -21.38
N PHE A 1011 -3.00 20.89 -21.41
CA PHE A 1011 -3.54 19.54 -21.58
C PHE A 1011 -4.64 19.15 -20.57
N ARG A 1012 -4.64 19.76 -19.38
CA ARG A 1012 -5.64 19.51 -18.31
C ARG A 1012 -7.06 19.94 -18.72
N LYS A 1013 -7.18 20.75 -19.78
CA LYS A 1013 -8.44 21.27 -20.33
C LYS A 1013 -8.87 20.57 -21.63
N ILE A 1014 -8.11 19.57 -22.11
CA ILE A 1014 -8.56 18.73 -23.23
C ILE A 1014 -9.68 17.82 -22.71
N PRO A 1015 -10.90 17.83 -23.30
CA PRO A 1015 -11.94 16.87 -22.91
C PRO A 1015 -11.47 15.43 -23.14
N ASN A 1016 -11.39 14.67 -22.04
CA ASN A 1016 -10.90 13.28 -22.07
C ASN A 1016 -11.94 12.35 -22.69
N GLY A 1017 -11.48 11.49 -23.62
CA GLY A 1017 -12.32 10.47 -24.24
C GLY A 1017 -11.96 10.21 -25.70
N VAL A 1018 -12.33 9.03 -26.20
CA VAL A 1018 -12.03 8.54 -27.55
C VAL A 1018 -13.24 7.85 -28.16
N ASN A 1019 -13.13 7.49 -29.44
CA ASN A 1019 -14.12 6.72 -30.18
C ASN A 1019 -13.89 5.21 -30.01
N GLY A 1020 -14.92 4.39 -30.27
CA GLY A 1020 -14.75 2.94 -30.31
C GLY A 1020 -16.01 2.08 -30.42
N VAL A 1021 -17.21 2.61 -30.17
CA VAL A 1021 -18.46 1.81 -30.03
C VAL A 1021 -18.78 0.94 -31.27
N GLU A 1022 -18.42 1.44 -32.46
CA GLU A 1022 -18.53 0.77 -33.75
C GLU A 1022 -17.35 -0.17 -34.06
N ASP A 1023 -16.16 0.17 -33.58
CA ASP A 1023 -14.92 -0.49 -33.99
C ASP A 1023 -14.53 -1.66 -33.09
N ARG A 1024 -15.02 -1.68 -31.83
CA ARG A 1024 -14.73 -2.71 -30.80
C ARG A 1024 -14.73 -4.15 -31.33
N MET A 1025 -15.78 -4.56 -32.04
CA MET A 1025 -15.93 -5.95 -32.50
C MET A 1025 -14.83 -6.34 -33.50
N SER A 1026 -14.57 -5.53 -34.54
CA SER A 1026 -13.52 -5.84 -35.53
C SER A 1026 -12.12 -5.70 -34.95
N VAL A 1027 -11.89 -4.72 -34.06
CA VAL A 1027 -10.57 -4.52 -33.41
C VAL A 1027 -10.23 -5.72 -32.51
N ILE A 1028 -11.18 -6.21 -31.70
CA ILE A 1028 -10.95 -7.41 -30.87
C ILE A 1028 -10.85 -8.67 -31.75
N TRP A 1029 -11.60 -8.76 -32.85
CA TRP A 1029 -11.48 -9.89 -33.78
C TRP A 1029 -10.10 -9.94 -34.44
N GLU A 1030 -9.60 -8.81 -34.96
CA GLU A 1030 -8.27 -8.73 -35.59
C GLU A 1030 -7.15 -8.98 -34.56
N LYS A 1031 -7.20 -8.28 -33.42
CA LYS A 1031 -6.12 -8.35 -32.41
C LYS A 1031 -6.16 -9.61 -31.55
N GLY A 1032 -7.32 -10.26 -31.40
CA GLY A 1032 -7.52 -11.45 -30.57
C GLY A 1032 -7.71 -12.76 -31.33
N VAL A 1033 -8.65 -12.80 -32.30
CA VAL A 1033 -8.99 -14.05 -33.01
C VAL A 1033 -8.09 -14.29 -34.21
N LYS A 1034 -7.94 -13.29 -35.08
CA LYS A 1034 -7.11 -13.38 -36.29
C LYS A 1034 -5.62 -13.56 -35.96
N SER A 1035 -5.16 -13.00 -34.84
CA SER A 1035 -3.82 -13.19 -34.29
C SER A 1035 -3.59 -14.57 -33.67
N GLY A 1036 -4.65 -15.33 -33.37
CA GLY A 1036 -4.58 -16.63 -32.71
C GLY A 1036 -4.44 -16.59 -31.19
N LYS A 1037 -4.62 -15.43 -30.54
CA LYS A 1037 -4.62 -15.31 -29.07
C LYS A 1037 -5.86 -15.93 -28.40
N MET A 1038 -7.02 -15.90 -29.09
CA MET A 1038 -8.26 -16.53 -28.61
C MET A 1038 -9.09 -17.13 -29.76
N ASP A 1039 -10.02 -18.03 -29.42
CA ASP A 1039 -10.96 -18.61 -30.39
C ASP A 1039 -12.28 -17.78 -30.50
N PRO A 1040 -13.16 -18.08 -31.49
CA PRO A 1040 -14.43 -17.39 -31.65
C PRO A 1040 -15.41 -17.53 -30.47
N CYS A 1041 -15.34 -18.62 -29.69
CA CYS A 1041 -16.18 -18.80 -28.50
C CYS A 1041 -15.74 -17.85 -27.39
N ARG A 1042 -14.41 -17.73 -27.17
CA ARG A 1042 -13.84 -16.75 -26.22
C ARG A 1042 -14.11 -15.32 -26.67
N PHE A 1043 -14.07 -15.03 -27.97
CA PHE A 1043 -14.49 -13.74 -28.52
C PHE A 1043 -15.95 -13.39 -28.15
N VAL A 1044 -16.89 -14.33 -28.37
CA VAL A 1044 -18.30 -14.16 -27.95
C VAL A 1044 -18.41 -13.96 -26.43
N ALA A 1045 -17.61 -14.69 -25.64
CA ALA A 1045 -17.58 -14.58 -24.19
C ALA A 1045 -17.20 -13.17 -23.69
N VAL A 1046 -16.17 -12.54 -24.27
CA VAL A 1046 -15.64 -11.24 -23.80
C VAL A 1046 -16.34 -10.02 -24.43
N THR A 1047 -17.04 -10.19 -25.55
CA THR A 1047 -17.77 -9.13 -26.26
C THR A 1047 -19.27 -9.08 -25.94
N SER A 1048 -19.86 -10.17 -25.41
CA SER A 1048 -21.28 -10.22 -25.08
C SER A 1048 -21.62 -11.06 -23.85
N THR A 1049 -21.20 -12.34 -23.79
CA THR A 1049 -21.80 -13.28 -22.84
C THR A 1049 -21.41 -13.01 -21.39
N THR A 1050 -20.17 -12.60 -21.13
CA THR A 1050 -19.72 -12.34 -19.76
C THR A 1050 -20.24 -10.99 -19.25
N ALA A 1051 -20.40 -10.00 -20.13
CA ALA A 1051 -21.15 -8.78 -19.81
C ALA A 1051 -22.60 -9.12 -19.41
N ALA A 1052 -23.30 -9.95 -20.21
CA ALA A 1052 -24.66 -10.38 -19.90
C ALA A 1052 -24.76 -11.15 -18.56
N LYS A 1053 -23.77 -11.98 -18.23
CA LYS A 1053 -23.69 -12.70 -16.95
C LYS A 1053 -23.41 -11.77 -15.77
N VAL A 1054 -22.48 -10.81 -15.91
CA VAL A 1054 -22.09 -9.86 -14.86
C VAL A 1054 -23.22 -8.88 -14.53
N PHE A 1055 -23.90 -8.34 -15.55
CA PHE A 1055 -25.00 -7.38 -15.38
C PHE A 1055 -26.39 -8.03 -15.31
N ASN A 1056 -26.45 -9.36 -15.11
CA ASN A 1056 -27.65 -10.15 -14.79
C ASN A 1056 -28.77 -10.15 -15.85
N ILE A 1057 -28.37 -10.19 -17.13
CA ILE A 1057 -29.27 -10.23 -18.31
C ILE A 1057 -29.03 -11.45 -19.22
N TYR A 1058 -28.25 -12.43 -18.74
CA TYR A 1058 -28.02 -13.73 -19.40
C TYR A 1058 -29.09 -14.76 -18.95
N PRO A 1059 -29.56 -15.68 -19.81
CA PRO A 1059 -29.22 -15.85 -21.23
C PRO A 1059 -30.09 -15.01 -22.18
N ARG A 1060 -30.91 -14.08 -21.66
CA ARG A 1060 -31.79 -13.23 -22.48
C ARG A 1060 -31.01 -12.45 -23.54
N LYS A 1061 -29.81 -11.95 -23.20
CA LYS A 1061 -28.82 -11.45 -24.16
C LYS A 1061 -27.49 -12.19 -24.01
N GLY A 1062 -26.61 -12.05 -25.00
CA GLY A 1062 -25.29 -12.67 -25.01
C GLY A 1062 -25.29 -14.19 -25.23
N ARG A 1063 -26.37 -14.75 -25.80
CA ARG A 1063 -26.44 -16.17 -26.22
C ARG A 1063 -27.42 -16.36 -27.38
N ILE A 1064 -27.07 -17.23 -28.33
CA ILE A 1064 -27.98 -17.79 -29.32
C ILE A 1064 -28.63 -19.04 -28.72
N ALA A 1065 -29.86 -18.90 -28.22
CA ALA A 1065 -30.68 -19.98 -27.67
C ALA A 1065 -32.17 -19.64 -27.77
N GLU A 1066 -33.03 -20.66 -27.75
CA GLU A 1066 -34.49 -20.46 -27.74
C GLU A 1066 -34.94 -19.67 -26.51
N GLY A 1067 -35.81 -18.68 -26.72
CA GLY A 1067 -36.29 -17.76 -25.68
C GLY A 1067 -35.41 -16.53 -25.42
N SER A 1068 -34.20 -16.45 -25.98
CA SER A 1068 -33.37 -15.24 -25.94
C SER A 1068 -33.95 -14.12 -26.83
N ASP A 1069 -33.61 -12.87 -26.51
CA ASP A 1069 -33.88 -11.73 -27.39
C ASP A 1069 -33.16 -11.95 -28.73
N ALA A 1070 -33.80 -11.60 -29.85
CA ALA A 1070 -33.23 -11.73 -31.18
C ALA A 1070 -32.29 -10.55 -31.51
N ASP A 1071 -31.20 -10.46 -30.73
CA ASP A 1071 -30.05 -9.58 -30.94
C ASP A 1071 -28.87 -10.42 -31.45
N ILE A 1072 -28.66 -10.42 -32.77
CA ILE A 1072 -27.82 -11.39 -33.48
C ILE A 1072 -27.01 -10.70 -34.57
N VAL A 1073 -25.75 -11.09 -34.73
CA VAL A 1073 -24.88 -10.65 -35.84
C VAL A 1073 -24.55 -11.84 -36.73
N VAL A 1074 -24.72 -11.66 -38.04
CA VAL A 1074 -24.14 -12.55 -39.06
C VAL A 1074 -22.79 -11.94 -39.46
N TRP A 1075 -21.73 -12.59 -39.01
CA TRP A 1075 -20.35 -12.10 -39.03
C TRP A 1075 -19.55 -12.84 -40.09
N ASP A 1076 -18.98 -12.13 -41.05
CA ASP A 1076 -18.04 -12.72 -42.00
C ASP A 1076 -16.61 -12.63 -41.45
N PRO A 1077 -15.96 -13.76 -41.10
CA PRO A 1077 -14.63 -13.76 -40.50
C PRO A 1077 -13.50 -13.56 -41.53
N ASN A 1078 -13.81 -13.59 -42.84
CA ASN A 1078 -12.85 -13.52 -43.94
C ASN A 1078 -12.88 -12.17 -44.65
N GLN A 1079 -14.04 -11.50 -44.69
CA GLN A 1079 -14.15 -10.13 -45.19
C GLN A 1079 -13.28 -9.18 -44.35
N THR A 1080 -12.59 -8.25 -45.01
CA THR A 1080 -11.83 -7.18 -44.35
C THR A 1080 -12.50 -5.81 -44.53
N ARG A 1081 -12.22 -4.90 -43.60
CA ARG A 1081 -12.49 -3.46 -43.72
C ARG A 1081 -11.28 -2.67 -43.25
N THR A 1082 -11.03 -1.51 -43.85
CA THR A 1082 -10.10 -0.52 -43.32
C THR A 1082 -10.89 0.49 -42.49
N ILE A 1083 -10.51 0.71 -41.23
CA ILE A 1083 -11.16 1.69 -40.36
C ILE A 1083 -10.77 3.11 -40.80
N SER A 1084 -11.75 4.01 -40.94
CA SER A 1084 -11.51 5.43 -41.23
C SER A 1084 -12.65 6.31 -40.74
N ALA A 1085 -12.32 7.51 -40.25
CA ALA A 1085 -13.27 8.59 -39.93
C ALA A 1085 -14.06 9.10 -41.16
N LYS A 1086 -13.69 8.66 -42.39
CA LYS A 1086 -14.45 8.95 -43.61
C LYS A 1086 -15.57 7.95 -43.90
N THR A 1087 -15.60 6.83 -43.19
CA THR A 1087 -16.49 5.68 -43.47
C THR A 1087 -17.17 5.11 -42.24
N HIS A 1088 -16.80 5.55 -41.04
CA HIS A 1088 -17.50 5.21 -39.79
C HIS A 1088 -18.86 5.93 -39.68
N HIS A 1089 -19.69 5.50 -38.73
CA HIS A 1089 -21.04 6.00 -38.49
C HIS A 1089 -21.18 6.85 -37.22
N GLN A 1090 -20.12 6.91 -36.40
CA GLN A 1090 -19.94 7.85 -35.29
C GLN A 1090 -19.96 9.31 -35.77
N ALA A 1091 -20.27 10.25 -34.88
CA ALA A 1091 -20.42 11.67 -35.20
C ALA A 1091 -19.11 12.49 -35.18
N VAL A 1092 -18.00 11.88 -34.72
CA VAL A 1092 -16.73 12.57 -34.43
C VAL A 1092 -15.78 12.65 -35.61
N ASP A 1093 -15.10 13.80 -35.78
CA ASP A 1093 -14.19 14.06 -36.91
C ASP A 1093 -12.80 13.39 -36.83
N PHE A 1094 -12.71 12.25 -36.12
CA PHE A 1094 -11.46 11.51 -35.87
C PHE A 1094 -11.72 10.02 -35.57
N ASN A 1095 -10.71 9.16 -35.78
CA ASN A 1095 -10.74 7.76 -35.33
C ASN A 1095 -9.35 7.32 -34.84
N ILE A 1096 -9.23 6.82 -33.61
CA ILE A 1096 -7.96 6.33 -33.04
C ILE A 1096 -7.40 5.06 -33.72
N PHE A 1097 -8.21 4.39 -34.55
CA PHE A 1097 -7.82 3.22 -35.34
C PHE A 1097 -7.68 3.53 -36.84
N GLU A 1098 -7.60 4.80 -37.24
CA GLU A 1098 -7.50 5.25 -38.65
C GLU A 1098 -6.42 4.46 -39.44
N GLY A 1099 -6.84 3.84 -40.54
CA GLY A 1099 -5.97 3.04 -41.40
C GLY A 1099 -5.75 1.59 -40.96
N MET A 1100 -6.30 1.15 -39.82
CA MET A 1100 -6.23 -0.26 -39.42
C MET A 1100 -7.08 -1.13 -40.36
N GLU A 1101 -6.48 -2.12 -41.01
CA GLU A 1101 -7.22 -3.20 -41.67
C GLU A 1101 -7.61 -4.25 -40.61
N CYS A 1102 -8.89 -4.63 -40.60
CA CYS A 1102 -9.42 -5.68 -39.73
C CYS A 1102 -10.20 -6.70 -40.57
N HIS A 1103 -9.93 -7.98 -40.34
CA HIS A 1103 -10.86 -9.06 -40.65
C HIS A 1103 -12.05 -9.02 -39.68
N GLY A 1104 -13.16 -9.66 -40.04
CA GLY A 1104 -14.34 -9.73 -39.19
C GLY A 1104 -15.22 -8.51 -39.37
N VAL A 1105 -16.26 -8.68 -40.20
CA VAL A 1105 -17.21 -7.62 -40.56
C VAL A 1105 -18.65 -8.08 -40.30
N PRO A 1106 -19.49 -7.24 -39.65
CA PRO A 1106 -20.91 -7.53 -39.48
C PRO A 1106 -21.65 -7.30 -40.81
N VAL A 1107 -22.06 -8.38 -41.49
CA VAL A 1107 -22.76 -8.30 -42.79
C VAL A 1107 -24.25 -8.07 -42.59
N TYR A 1108 -24.83 -8.75 -41.60
CA TYR A 1108 -26.18 -8.48 -41.11
C TYR A 1108 -26.15 -8.29 -39.61
N VAL A 1109 -26.89 -7.31 -39.11
CA VAL A 1109 -27.14 -7.10 -37.69
C VAL A 1109 -28.64 -7.07 -37.48
N ILE A 1110 -29.09 -7.91 -36.56
CA ILE A 1110 -30.48 -8.03 -36.14
C ILE A 1110 -30.52 -7.51 -34.71
N SER A 1111 -31.39 -6.55 -34.41
CA SER A 1111 -31.69 -6.16 -33.03
C SER A 1111 -33.20 -6.09 -32.81
N ASN A 1112 -33.66 -6.54 -31.65
CA ASN A 1112 -35.09 -6.72 -31.35
C ASN A 1112 -35.84 -7.51 -32.45
N GLY A 1113 -35.17 -8.46 -33.11
CA GLY A 1113 -35.69 -9.25 -34.22
C GLY A 1113 -35.88 -8.51 -35.56
N ARG A 1114 -35.37 -7.28 -35.70
CA ARG A 1114 -35.40 -6.49 -36.94
C ARG A 1114 -34.01 -6.41 -37.57
N VAL A 1115 -33.92 -6.58 -38.89
CA VAL A 1115 -32.67 -6.40 -39.64
C VAL A 1115 -32.34 -4.91 -39.72
N VAL A 1116 -31.34 -4.48 -38.95
CA VAL A 1116 -30.91 -3.08 -38.80
C VAL A 1116 -29.59 -2.78 -39.52
N VAL A 1117 -28.76 -3.79 -39.79
CA VAL A 1117 -27.75 -3.76 -40.87
C VAL A 1117 -28.09 -4.86 -41.85
N ASP A 1118 -28.12 -4.51 -43.14
CA ASP A 1118 -28.70 -5.32 -44.20
C ASP A 1118 -27.79 -5.30 -45.43
N ASP A 1119 -26.91 -6.31 -45.53
CA ASP A 1119 -25.80 -6.39 -46.49
C ASP A 1119 -24.85 -5.17 -46.37
N GLY A 1120 -24.38 -4.93 -45.14
CA GLY A 1120 -23.57 -3.76 -44.76
C GLY A 1120 -24.31 -2.41 -44.80
N GLN A 1121 -25.57 -2.34 -45.26
CA GLN A 1121 -26.34 -1.10 -45.31
C GLN A 1121 -27.15 -0.90 -44.02
N LEU A 1122 -26.81 0.13 -43.25
CA LEU A 1122 -27.43 0.49 -41.97
C LEU A 1122 -28.82 1.14 -42.17
N LYS A 1123 -29.84 0.58 -41.51
CA LYS A 1123 -31.27 0.91 -41.65
C LYS A 1123 -31.95 0.89 -40.27
N VAL A 1124 -31.80 1.98 -39.52
CA VAL A 1124 -32.33 2.14 -38.15
C VAL A 1124 -33.29 3.32 -38.04
N ALA A 1125 -34.34 3.20 -37.22
CA ALA A 1125 -35.10 4.35 -36.75
C ALA A 1125 -34.70 4.74 -35.31
N GLN A 1126 -34.95 6.00 -34.96
CA GLN A 1126 -34.68 6.56 -33.64
C GLN A 1126 -35.74 6.08 -32.63
N GLY A 1127 -35.31 5.62 -31.45
CA GLY A 1127 -36.23 5.14 -30.40
C GLY A 1127 -36.80 3.73 -30.63
N GLU A 1128 -36.12 2.88 -31.41
CA GLU A 1128 -36.47 1.45 -31.53
C GLU A 1128 -35.84 0.58 -30.41
N GLY A 1129 -34.83 1.10 -29.73
CA GLY A 1129 -34.18 0.48 -28.58
C GLY A 1129 -34.99 0.64 -27.29
N ARG A 1130 -34.77 -0.26 -26.33
CA ARG A 1130 -35.50 -0.29 -25.04
C ARG A 1130 -34.52 -0.26 -23.87
N PHE A 1131 -34.91 0.41 -22.78
CA PHE A 1131 -34.22 0.26 -21.50
C PHE A 1131 -34.39 -1.17 -20.96
N ILE A 1132 -33.29 -1.78 -20.54
CA ILE A 1132 -33.21 -3.12 -19.98
C ILE A 1132 -32.85 -3.01 -18.49
N PRO A 1133 -33.80 -3.29 -17.57
CA PRO A 1133 -33.49 -3.42 -16.16
C PRO A 1133 -32.41 -4.48 -15.93
N THR A 1134 -31.43 -4.13 -15.11
CA THR A 1134 -30.34 -4.99 -14.64
C THR A 1134 -30.62 -5.38 -13.18
N PRO A 1135 -31.08 -6.61 -12.88
CA PRO A 1135 -31.43 -6.98 -11.50
C PRO A 1135 -30.19 -7.21 -10.64
N CYS A 1136 -30.26 -6.86 -9.35
CA CYS A 1136 -29.19 -7.17 -8.38
C CYS A 1136 -29.04 -8.69 -8.14
N ASN A 1137 -27.96 -9.08 -7.46
CA ASN A 1137 -27.59 -10.47 -7.15
C ASN A 1137 -27.28 -11.33 -8.37
N ALA A 1138 -26.47 -10.81 -9.30
CA ALA A 1138 -25.96 -11.56 -10.45
C ALA A 1138 -25.16 -12.79 -10.02
N GLU A 1139 -25.54 -14.00 -10.45
CA GLU A 1139 -24.98 -15.26 -9.90
C GLU A 1139 -23.46 -15.38 -10.08
N ILE A 1140 -22.91 -14.97 -11.22
CA ILE A 1140 -21.46 -15.00 -11.48
C ILE A 1140 -20.66 -14.08 -10.52
N VAL A 1141 -21.32 -13.05 -9.99
CA VAL A 1141 -20.77 -12.05 -9.08
C VAL A 1141 -21.01 -12.46 -7.62
N TYR A 1142 -22.24 -12.83 -7.27
CA TYR A 1142 -22.71 -13.00 -5.89
C TYR A 1142 -22.82 -14.44 -5.39
N GLY A 1143 -22.93 -15.45 -6.26
CA GLY A 1143 -23.12 -16.86 -5.86
C GLY A 1143 -22.01 -17.41 -4.96
N ARG A 1144 -20.81 -16.82 -5.01
CA ARG A 1144 -19.68 -17.15 -4.12
C ARG A 1144 -19.53 -16.20 -2.92
N VAL A 1145 -20.12 -15.01 -2.94
CA VAL A 1145 -19.92 -13.94 -1.92
C VAL A 1145 -20.41 -14.39 -0.55
N LYS A 1146 -21.63 -14.94 -0.47
CA LYS A 1146 -22.23 -15.38 0.79
C LYS A 1146 -21.34 -16.40 1.51
N ASN A 1147 -21.05 -17.52 0.84
CA ASN A 1147 -20.23 -18.59 1.41
C ASN A 1147 -18.82 -18.10 1.78
N ARG A 1148 -18.21 -17.24 0.94
CA ARG A 1148 -16.90 -16.61 1.20
C ARG A 1148 -16.91 -15.77 2.48
N ASN A 1149 -17.92 -14.94 2.66
CA ASN A 1149 -18.01 -14.04 3.81
C ASN A 1149 -18.40 -14.82 5.09
N GLU A 1150 -19.21 -15.88 4.98
CA GLU A 1150 -19.50 -16.79 6.09
C GLU A 1150 -18.26 -17.56 6.59
N VAL A 1151 -17.38 -18.05 5.70
CA VAL A 1151 -16.16 -18.76 6.14
C VAL A 1151 -15.05 -17.81 6.61
N ARG A 1152 -14.99 -16.58 6.10
CA ARG A 1152 -14.07 -15.52 6.56
C ARG A 1152 -14.58 -14.74 7.78
N ALA A 1153 -15.79 -15.03 8.27
CA ALA A 1153 -16.36 -14.35 9.43
C ALA A 1153 -15.41 -14.45 10.65
N PRO A 1154 -14.99 -13.32 11.25
CA PRO A 1154 -13.99 -13.29 12.30
C PRO A 1154 -14.51 -13.91 13.60
N LYS A 1155 -13.61 -14.47 14.41
CA LYS A 1155 -13.94 -15.26 15.60
C LYS A 1155 -13.07 -14.85 16.77
N ALA A 1156 -13.70 -14.26 17.78
CA ALA A 1156 -13.04 -13.90 19.03
C ALA A 1156 -12.48 -15.13 19.75
N VAL A 1157 -11.24 -15.06 20.22
CA VAL A 1157 -10.59 -16.12 20.96
C VAL A 1157 -11.14 -16.13 22.38
N GLN A 1158 -11.80 -17.23 22.74
CA GLN A 1158 -12.35 -17.44 24.07
C GLN A 1158 -11.21 -17.55 25.10
N ARG A 1159 -11.10 -16.55 25.97
CA ARG A 1159 -10.12 -16.45 27.06
C ARG A 1159 -10.85 -16.23 28.39
N GLU A 1160 -10.19 -16.61 29.49
CA GLU A 1160 -10.57 -16.11 30.81
C GLU A 1160 -10.36 -14.58 30.87
N PRO A 1161 -11.18 -13.83 31.62
CA PRO A 1161 -10.98 -12.40 31.83
C PRO A 1161 -9.58 -12.11 32.39
N TYR A 1162 -8.95 -11.03 31.92
CA TYR A 1162 -7.64 -10.63 32.43
C TYR A 1162 -7.74 -10.11 33.87
N THR A 1163 -7.08 -10.81 34.80
CA THR A 1163 -7.07 -10.55 36.25
C THR A 1163 -5.76 -9.93 36.76
N GLY A 1164 -4.82 -9.61 35.87
CA GLY A 1164 -3.57 -8.94 36.24
C GLY A 1164 -3.76 -7.45 36.52
N ALA A 1165 -2.67 -6.78 36.90
CA ALA A 1165 -2.66 -5.33 37.07
C ALA A 1165 -2.88 -4.60 35.74
N VAL A 1166 -3.46 -3.40 35.82
CA VAL A 1166 -3.60 -2.42 34.74
C VAL A 1166 -3.00 -1.11 35.26
N ILE A 1167 -2.24 -0.40 34.44
CA ILE A 1167 -1.62 0.87 34.85
C ILE A 1167 -2.70 1.95 35.11
N ASP A 1168 -2.55 2.70 36.22
CA ASP A 1168 -3.49 3.74 36.63
C ASP A 1168 -3.01 5.12 36.15
N LEU A 1169 -3.56 5.55 35.00
CA LEU A 1169 -3.23 6.84 34.37
C LEU A 1169 -3.77 8.07 35.14
N SER A 1170 -4.56 7.88 36.20
CA SER A 1170 -5.01 9.00 37.06
C SER A 1170 -3.98 9.41 38.10
N LYS A 1171 -2.99 8.55 38.39
CA LYS A 1171 -1.84 8.89 39.23
C LYS A 1171 -0.76 9.54 38.37
N PRO A 1172 -0.13 10.65 38.82
CA PRO A 1172 1.09 11.11 38.18
C PRO A 1172 2.14 10.00 38.26
N VAL A 1173 2.87 9.76 37.18
CA VAL A 1173 3.97 8.79 37.16
C VAL A 1173 4.97 9.21 38.24
N GLU A 1174 5.17 8.36 39.25
CA GLU A 1174 6.24 8.57 40.22
C GLU A 1174 7.57 8.38 39.50
N VAL A 1175 8.16 9.50 39.05
CA VAL A 1175 9.56 9.55 38.64
C VAL A 1175 10.39 8.95 39.77
N PRO A 1176 11.18 7.89 39.54
CA PRO A 1176 11.97 7.26 40.61
C PRO A 1176 12.81 8.32 41.31
N LYS A 1177 12.64 8.43 42.63
CA LYS A 1177 13.31 9.46 43.42
C LYS A 1177 14.81 9.27 43.31
N GLN A 1178 15.50 10.30 42.81
CA GLN A 1178 16.95 10.38 42.90
C GLN A 1178 17.32 10.56 44.36
N ASP A 1179 17.75 9.48 45.02
CA ASP A 1179 18.39 9.53 46.34
C ASP A 1179 19.83 10.07 46.21
N ASN A 1180 19.96 11.30 45.67
CA ASN A 1180 21.21 12.08 45.67
C ASN A 1180 21.19 13.03 46.89
N PRO A 1181 22.07 12.84 47.90
CA PRO A 1181 22.09 13.65 49.11
C PRO A 1181 22.82 15.00 48.87
N ILE A 1182 22.11 15.98 48.33
CA ILE A 1182 22.62 17.34 48.14
C ILE A 1182 22.51 18.15 49.44
N LEU A 1183 23.61 18.78 49.87
CA LEU A 1183 23.68 19.64 51.06
C LEU A 1183 23.05 21.04 50.80
N PRO A 1184 22.55 21.73 51.84
CA PRO A 1184 21.66 22.87 51.67
C PRO A 1184 22.38 24.18 51.32
N ALA A 1185 21.78 24.94 50.40
CA ALA A 1185 22.02 26.38 50.24
C ALA A 1185 21.04 27.20 51.12
N THR A 1186 21.42 28.41 51.50
CA THR A 1186 20.82 29.16 52.61
C THR A 1186 19.72 30.16 52.23
N GLU A 1187 18.72 30.19 53.11
CA GLU A 1187 17.73 31.25 53.42
C GLU A 1187 17.66 32.53 52.57
N GLU A 1188 16.44 32.84 52.09
CA GLU A 1188 15.65 33.95 52.65
C GLU A 1188 14.16 33.52 52.71
N THR A 1189 13.35 34.11 53.63
CA THR A 1189 11.93 33.73 53.84
C THR A 1189 11.06 34.95 54.15
N PRO A 1190 9.71 34.82 54.08
CA PRO A 1190 8.98 34.69 55.35
C PRO A 1190 7.67 33.84 55.34
N VAL A 1191 7.48 33.06 56.42
CA VAL A 1191 6.25 32.96 57.27
C VAL A 1191 4.88 32.69 56.58
N ALA A 1192 4.03 31.71 56.95
CA ALA A 1192 4.01 30.56 57.88
C ALA A 1192 2.78 29.66 57.50
N ALA A 1193 2.37 28.55 58.15
CA ALA A 1193 2.70 27.92 59.43
C ALA A 1193 2.48 26.38 59.41
N ARG A 1194 2.99 25.67 60.43
CA ARG A 1194 2.64 24.27 60.80
C ARG A 1194 1.99 24.25 62.18
N PRO A 1195 1.05 23.34 62.50
CA PRO A 1195 1.42 22.09 63.20
C PRO A 1195 0.45 20.90 62.92
N PRO A 1196 0.57 19.72 63.59
CA PRO A 1196 1.73 19.05 64.19
C PRO A 1196 1.95 17.60 63.66
N THR A 1197 3.12 17.01 63.93
CA THR A 1197 3.45 15.60 63.66
C THR A 1197 3.23 14.68 64.87
N ARG A 1198 2.85 13.42 64.61
CA ARG A 1198 3.01 12.25 65.50
C ARG A 1198 3.22 10.98 64.65
N SER A 1199 3.92 9.91 65.06
CA SER A 1199 5.13 9.75 65.91
C SER A 1199 5.39 8.25 66.07
N GLY A 1200 6.45 7.70 65.46
CA GLY A 1200 6.79 6.27 65.54
C GLY A 1200 5.82 5.34 64.77
N THR A 1201 6.11 4.05 64.60
CA THR A 1201 7.35 3.31 64.92
C THR A 1201 7.43 2.06 64.02
N ARG A 1202 8.64 1.56 63.72
CA ARG A 1202 8.77 0.20 63.13
C ARG A 1202 8.26 -0.83 64.13
N ASN A 1203 7.65 -1.90 63.63
CA ASN A 1203 7.61 -3.18 64.34
C ASN A 1203 7.80 -4.34 63.34
N LEU A 1204 8.37 -5.44 63.81
CA LEU A 1204 8.62 -6.69 63.07
C LEU A 1204 8.08 -7.85 63.92
N HIS A 1205 7.77 -8.98 63.26
CA HIS A 1205 6.95 -10.07 63.80
C HIS A 1205 5.47 -9.63 64.00
N GLU A 1206 4.45 -10.48 63.87
CA GLU A 1206 4.41 -11.95 63.93
C GLU A 1206 3.62 -12.59 62.77
N SER A 1207 3.73 -13.90 62.64
CA SER A 1207 2.86 -14.74 61.80
C SER A 1207 1.81 -15.46 62.64
N SER A 1208 0.54 -15.48 62.21
CA SER A 1208 -0.42 -16.47 62.71
C SER A 1208 -1.47 -16.88 61.67
N PHE A 1209 -1.66 -18.20 61.56
CA PHE A 1209 -2.89 -18.79 61.04
C PHE A 1209 -3.98 -18.68 62.10
N SER A 1210 -5.24 -18.50 61.71
CA SER A 1210 -6.40 -18.99 62.47
C SER A 1210 -7.61 -19.15 61.56
N LEU A 1211 -8.28 -20.30 61.65
CA LEU A 1211 -9.59 -20.52 61.03
C LEU A 1211 -10.71 -20.17 62.00
N SER A 1212 -11.84 -19.73 61.45
CA SER A 1212 -13.15 -19.91 62.09
C SER A 1212 -14.13 -20.37 61.02
N GLY A 1213 -14.48 -21.66 61.04
CA GLY A 1213 -15.45 -22.26 60.13
C GLY A 1213 -16.74 -22.63 60.83
N ALA A 1214 -17.79 -22.87 60.05
CA ALA A 1214 -18.99 -23.60 60.47
C ALA A 1214 -19.40 -24.56 59.35
N GLN A 1215 -19.33 -25.85 59.62
CA GLN A 1215 -20.00 -26.89 58.81
C GLN A 1215 -21.51 -26.88 59.13
N ILE A 1216 -22.37 -27.43 58.29
CA ILE A 1216 -22.76 -28.86 58.25
C ILE A 1216 -23.43 -29.04 56.86
N ASP A 1217 -22.88 -29.87 55.96
CA ASP A 1217 -23.04 -31.34 55.90
C ASP A 1217 -24.49 -31.73 55.52
N ASP A 1218 -24.78 -32.69 54.63
CA ASP A 1218 -23.97 -33.46 53.68
C ASP A 1218 -24.92 -34.16 52.69
N ASP A 1219 -24.47 -34.52 51.49
CA ASP A 1219 -24.71 -35.88 50.97
C ASP A 1219 -23.74 -36.22 49.82
N LYS A 1220 -23.30 -37.48 49.72
CA LYS A 1220 -22.09 -37.87 48.96
C LYS A 1220 -22.33 -39.00 47.97
N GLY A 1221 -21.59 -38.97 46.86
CA GLY A 1221 -21.48 -40.09 45.91
C GLY A 1221 -20.20 -40.06 45.09
N VAL A 1222 -19.09 -40.61 45.61
CA VAL A 1222 -17.78 -40.60 44.94
C VAL A 1222 -17.09 -41.97 45.00
N ARG A 1223 -16.85 -42.54 43.81
CA ARG A 1223 -15.78 -43.47 43.34
C ARG A 1223 -15.23 -44.59 44.25
N CYS A 1224 -14.84 -45.68 43.60
CA CYS A 1224 -13.73 -46.53 44.03
C CYS A 1224 -12.73 -46.76 42.87
N GLY A 1225 -11.47 -47.09 43.16
CA GLY A 1225 -10.45 -47.50 42.18
C GLY A 1225 -10.50 -49.02 41.87
N THR A 1226 -9.49 -49.64 41.24
CA THR A 1226 -8.06 -49.27 41.14
C THR A 1226 -7.36 -50.09 40.03
N ARG A 1227 -6.16 -49.64 39.60
CA ARG A 1227 -4.94 -50.43 39.24
C ARG A 1227 -4.47 -50.36 37.78
N VAL A 1228 -3.13 -50.42 37.62
CA VAL A 1228 -2.37 -50.26 36.37
C VAL A 1228 -1.65 -51.56 36.01
N VAL A 1229 -1.68 -51.96 34.73
CA VAL A 1229 -0.72 -52.88 34.06
C VAL A 1229 -0.60 -52.45 32.58
N ASN A 1230 0.58 -52.60 31.96
CA ASN A 1230 0.87 -52.25 30.55
C ASN A 1230 2.15 -53.01 30.07
N PRO A 1231 2.46 -53.23 28.77
CA PRO A 1231 1.66 -53.17 27.54
C PRO A 1231 1.31 -54.61 27.01
N PRO A 1232 1.81 -55.26 25.91
CA PRO A 1232 2.84 -54.94 24.89
C PRO A 1232 2.50 -55.30 23.40
N GLY A 1233 1.79 -54.43 22.67
CA GLY A 1233 1.77 -54.42 21.18
C GLY A 1233 0.70 -55.27 20.46
N GLY A 1234 0.38 -54.91 19.19
CA GLY A 1234 -0.63 -55.63 18.38
C GLY A 1234 -1.14 -54.87 17.13
N LYS A 1235 -0.42 -54.98 16.02
CA LYS A 1235 -0.68 -54.48 14.65
C LYS A 1235 -2.15 -54.34 14.16
N SER A 1236 -2.51 -53.11 13.75
CA SER A 1236 -3.16 -52.69 12.48
C SER A 1236 -4.11 -53.62 11.67
N THR A 1237 -5.27 -53.07 11.25
CA THR A 1237 -5.88 -53.22 9.88
C THR A 1237 -6.97 -52.17 9.62
N ALA A 1238 -7.11 -51.72 8.35
CA ALA A 1238 -8.24 -50.99 7.71
C ALA A 1238 -8.73 -49.66 8.37
N LEU A 1239 -8.70 -48.51 7.68
CA LEU A 1239 -9.57 -48.07 6.56
C LEU A 1239 -11.06 -48.03 6.95
N TRP A 1240 -11.78 -46.91 6.79
CA TRP A 1240 -11.47 -45.69 6.01
C TRP A 1240 -11.01 -44.48 6.82
#